data_AF-A0A7R6WRX0-F1
#
_entry.id   AF-A0A7R6WRX0-F1
#
_cell.length_a   1.000
_cell.length_b   1.000
_cell.length_c   1.000
_cell.angle_alpha   90.00
_cell.angle_beta   90.00
_cell.angle_gamma   90.00
#
_symmetry.space_group_name_H-M   'P 1'
#
loop_
_entity.id
_entity.type
_entity.pdbx_description
1 polymer ?
#
loop_
_entity_poly.entity_id
_entity_poly.type
_entity_poly.pdbx_seq_one_letter_code
_entity_poly.pdbx_strand_id
1 'polypeptide(L)'
;MVLVAVALSLVLSRSDLSFDAFSYEGFVTWAGVVLISHLLFRYCGLYTTIWRFASTPDFFNILKSCAILTVVLYTVSLMSRFLQPVAGLNERQFIVFFLVSFTIISAPRLFYRFLRDGASWGILTQKANKTQAKRALFVGRLGEADLIIRFTRTAEPADYSIAGIMATERGAPLGTRIQGVPVVASRPRLIDVLEDFAAGTKSIDLLIFGSGVEHEIEEYSELVRVARHGGIAVVQFSRLSQLGQEGKIVLDEVEMETILRRPTVPSDIERIGAFVGGKRVLVTGGAGSIGRTLVKRSLELGAGAVLVADNSEFGIFQLSQYVDEKDHERLKVRIVDVADRRQMTRVVTEFKPDIIFHAAALKHVPLLEENWESAIQTNVFGTLVCAEVAAKCGVPQFLLISSDKAVDPTSVLGITKRAAEQLVSSLHESHAIVADGRRSGTKFIAVRFGNVFGSNGSVATIFQAQIEAGGPVTITDRRMTRYFMTVAEAVDLVIMAAADAQSRNGKDDYAIYMLDMGKPVPILEVAETMIRMAGKTPYADIPIRFTGIRPGEKLHETLQGANEEIVTLDIAKIFGLRTDVVAWPAIQAALAALQAAMKNQDKASALAVLAELHRPETSAPDTRQETGSRTVGQAG
;
A
#
# COMPACT_ATOMS: atom_id res chain seq x y z
N MET A 1 46.74 -17.05 -10.15
CA MET A 1 47.10 -16.62 -8.77
C MET A 1 47.99 -17.62 -8.06
N VAL A 2 47.60 -18.89 -7.91
CA VAL A 2 48.45 -19.91 -7.24
C VAL A 2 49.82 -20.06 -7.88
N LEU A 3 49.90 -20.23 -9.22
CA LEU A 3 51.20 -20.32 -9.93
C LEU A 3 52.09 -19.08 -9.72
N VAL A 4 51.49 -17.89 -9.76
CA VAL A 4 52.19 -16.62 -9.48
C VAL A 4 52.71 -16.60 -8.04
N ALA A 5 51.91 -17.08 -7.08
CA ALA A 5 52.33 -17.18 -5.68
C ALA A 5 53.48 -18.17 -5.48
N VAL A 6 53.49 -19.30 -6.19
CA VAL A 6 54.61 -20.26 -6.13
C VAL A 6 55.87 -19.65 -6.73
N ALA A 7 55.79 -19.05 -7.93
CA ALA A 7 56.94 -18.41 -8.58
C ALA A 7 57.53 -17.28 -7.72
N LEU A 8 56.68 -16.41 -7.18
CA LEU A 8 57.11 -15.32 -6.29
C LEU A 8 57.69 -15.87 -4.99
N SER A 9 57.14 -16.96 -4.45
CA SER A 9 57.67 -17.59 -3.23
C SER A 9 59.08 -18.15 -3.42
N LEU A 10 59.36 -18.78 -4.57
CA LEU A 10 60.69 -19.32 -4.91
C LEU A 10 61.75 -18.20 -4.98
N VAL A 11 61.39 -17.09 -5.65
CA VAL A 11 62.27 -15.92 -5.76
C VAL A 11 62.52 -15.28 -4.40
N LEU A 12 61.46 -15.05 -3.62
CA LEU A 12 61.56 -14.42 -2.30
C LEU A 12 62.24 -15.31 -1.25
N SER A 13 62.13 -16.63 -1.36
CA SER A 13 62.79 -17.58 -0.46
C SER A 13 64.24 -17.92 -0.87
N ARG A 14 64.71 -17.40 -2.02
CA ARG A 14 65.99 -17.77 -2.65
C ARG A 14 66.17 -19.29 -2.72
N SER A 15 65.12 -19.97 -3.18
CA SER A 15 65.11 -21.43 -3.33
C SER A 15 65.51 -21.81 -4.75
N ASP A 16 66.66 -22.45 -4.89
CA ASP A 16 67.19 -22.91 -6.18
C ASP A 16 66.78 -24.36 -6.41
N LEU A 17 65.74 -24.57 -7.23
CA LEU A 17 65.25 -25.91 -7.56
C LEU A 17 66.35 -26.73 -8.25
N SER A 18 66.48 -28.01 -7.87
CA SER A 18 67.44 -28.95 -8.48
C SER A 18 67.08 -29.39 -9.91
N PHE A 19 65.92 -28.98 -10.42
CA PHE A 19 65.44 -29.28 -11.77
C PHE A 19 65.08 -27.99 -12.50
N ASP A 20 65.23 -27.98 -13.82
CA ASP A 20 64.85 -26.84 -14.64
C ASP A 20 63.31 -26.68 -14.62
N ALA A 21 62.85 -25.48 -14.26
CA ALA A 21 61.43 -25.17 -14.15
C ALA A 21 60.66 -25.33 -15.48
N PHE A 22 61.38 -25.30 -16.62
CA PHE A 22 60.83 -25.49 -17.96
C PHE A 22 61.06 -26.89 -18.54
N SER A 23 61.64 -27.82 -17.76
CA SER A 23 61.73 -29.23 -18.14
C SER A 23 60.36 -29.91 -18.12
N TYR A 24 60.26 -31.09 -18.75
CA TYR A 24 59.05 -31.93 -18.69
C TYR A 24 58.63 -32.23 -17.24
N GLU A 25 59.59 -32.54 -16.37
CA GLU A 25 59.35 -32.78 -14.93
C GLU A 25 58.85 -31.52 -14.21
N GLY A 26 59.38 -30.35 -14.58
CA GLY A 26 58.89 -29.06 -14.11
C GLY A 26 57.42 -28.85 -14.48
N PHE A 27 57.06 -29.03 -15.76
CA PHE A 27 55.68 -28.91 -16.22
C PHE A 27 54.71 -29.86 -15.51
N VAL A 28 55.10 -31.12 -15.29
CA VAL A 28 54.30 -32.09 -14.54
C VAL A 28 54.09 -31.63 -13.09
N THR A 29 55.12 -31.10 -12.46
CA THR A 29 55.04 -30.56 -11.08
C THR A 29 54.10 -29.35 -11.01
N TRP A 30 54.23 -28.40 -11.94
CA TRP A 30 53.34 -27.24 -12.04
C TRP A 30 51.88 -27.65 -12.26
N ALA A 31 51.64 -28.61 -13.15
CA ALA A 31 50.31 -29.14 -13.42
C ALA A 31 49.71 -29.82 -12.17
N GLY A 32 50.51 -30.58 -11.43
CA GLY A 32 50.10 -31.21 -10.17
C GLY A 32 49.70 -30.19 -9.10
N VAL A 33 50.48 -29.12 -8.93
CA VAL A 33 50.15 -28.03 -7.99
C VAL A 33 48.85 -27.33 -8.38
N VAL A 34 48.63 -27.07 -9.68
CA VAL A 34 47.38 -26.49 -10.18
C VAL A 34 46.20 -27.41 -9.91
N LEU A 35 46.33 -28.71 -10.19
CA LEU A 35 45.27 -29.69 -9.98
C LEU A 35 44.89 -29.80 -8.49
N ILE A 36 45.87 -29.96 -7.61
CA ILE A 36 45.65 -30.05 -6.15
C ILE A 36 45.00 -28.78 -5.64
N SER A 37 45.52 -27.60 -6.02
CA SER A 37 44.95 -26.33 -5.58
C SER A 37 43.53 -26.12 -6.10
N HIS A 38 43.23 -26.51 -7.35
CA HIS A 38 41.89 -26.41 -7.91
C HIS A 38 40.89 -27.31 -7.16
N LEU A 39 41.25 -28.58 -6.92
CA LEU A 39 40.40 -29.53 -6.18
C LEU A 39 40.16 -29.07 -4.75
N LEU A 40 41.20 -28.59 -4.06
CA LEU A 40 41.11 -28.12 -2.68
C LEU A 40 40.25 -26.85 -2.59
N PHE A 41 40.45 -25.87 -3.47
CA PHE A 41 39.63 -24.65 -3.47
C PHE A 41 38.18 -24.92 -3.86
N ARG A 42 37.92 -25.92 -4.71
CA ARG A 42 36.55 -26.39 -4.99
C ARG A 42 35.93 -27.04 -3.76
N TYR A 43 36.67 -27.90 -3.05
CA TYR A 43 36.21 -28.53 -1.82
C TYR A 43 35.95 -27.52 -0.69
N CYS A 44 36.82 -26.53 -0.54
CA CYS A 44 36.66 -25.44 0.43
C CYS A 44 35.63 -24.37 0.01
N GLY A 45 35.00 -24.51 -1.17
CA GLY A 45 33.95 -23.62 -1.65
C GLY A 45 34.42 -22.24 -2.10
N LEU A 46 35.72 -22.03 -2.35
CA LEU A 46 36.28 -20.70 -2.70
C LEU A 46 35.76 -20.15 -4.03
N TYR A 47 35.31 -21.03 -4.93
CA TYR A 47 34.74 -20.67 -6.24
C TYR A 47 33.22 -20.42 -6.20
N THR A 48 32.56 -20.73 -5.08
CA THR A 48 31.11 -20.56 -4.91
C THR A 48 30.71 -19.20 -4.34
N THR A 49 31.68 -18.37 -3.95
CA THR A 49 31.44 -17.02 -3.42
C THR A 49 31.47 -15.98 -4.55
N ILE A 50 30.37 -15.26 -4.76
CA ILE A 50 30.33 -14.13 -5.70
C ILE A 50 31.17 -12.98 -5.14
N TRP A 51 32.12 -12.47 -5.93
CA TRP A 51 33.08 -11.44 -5.50
C TRP A 51 32.41 -10.15 -5.03
N ARG A 52 31.27 -9.80 -5.65
CA ARG A 52 30.45 -8.64 -5.27
C ARG A 52 29.87 -8.74 -3.85
N PHE A 53 29.85 -9.91 -3.21
CA PHE A 53 29.21 -10.13 -1.91
C PHE A 53 30.14 -10.77 -0.86
N ALA A 54 31.46 -10.70 -1.07
CA ALA A 54 32.44 -11.30 -0.17
C ALA A 54 32.40 -10.70 1.25
N SER A 55 32.24 -11.57 2.24
CA SER A 55 32.00 -11.25 3.66
C SER A 55 33.22 -11.57 4.54
N THR A 56 33.18 -11.22 5.83
CA THR A 56 34.25 -11.57 6.81
C THR A 56 34.42 -13.09 7.01
N PRO A 57 33.35 -13.93 7.03
CA PRO A 57 33.52 -15.39 6.98
C PRO A 57 34.30 -15.89 5.76
N ASP A 58 34.14 -15.25 4.60
CA ASP A 58 34.86 -15.65 3.38
C ASP A 58 36.36 -15.39 3.51
N PHE A 59 36.76 -14.35 4.24
CA PHE A 59 38.17 -14.09 4.56
C PHE A 59 38.80 -15.21 5.40
N PHE A 60 38.09 -15.69 6.43
CA PHE A 60 38.55 -16.84 7.23
C PHE A 60 38.58 -18.14 6.42
N ASN A 61 37.65 -18.33 5.48
CA ASN A 61 37.69 -19.47 4.55
C ASN A 61 38.90 -19.40 3.60
N ILE A 62 39.26 -18.22 3.10
CA ILE A 62 40.50 -18.03 2.30
C ILE A 62 41.72 -18.37 3.15
N LEU A 63 41.81 -17.84 4.37
CA LEU A 63 42.91 -18.11 5.30
C LEU A 63 43.07 -19.62 5.55
N LYS A 64 41.97 -20.30 5.90
CA LYS A 64 41.92 -21.75 6.13
C LYS A 64 42.33 -22.52 4.87
N SER A 65 41.82 -22.15 3.70
CA SER A 65 42.11 -22.86 2.45
C SER A 65 43.56 -22.70 2.01
N CYS A 66 44.13 -21.50 2.14
CA CYS A 66 45.56 -21.27 1.94
C CYS A 66 46.41 -22.08 2.91
N ALA A 67 46.03 -22.12 4.20
CA ALA A 67 46.76 -22.89 5.20
C ALA A 67 46.74 -24.40 4.90
N ILE A 68 45.57 -24.96 4.58
CA ILE A 68 45.46 -26.39 4.21
C ILE A 68 46.26 -26.68 2.95
N LEU A 69 46.18 -25.81 1.92
CA LEU A 69 46.95 -25.99 0.69
C LEU A 69 48.46 -25.99 0.97
N THR A 70 48.96 -25.08 1.80
CA THR A 70 50.38 -25.04 2.18
C THR A 70 50.79 -26.33 2.89
N VAL A 71 49.98 -26.82 3.84
CA VAL A 71 50.26 -28.08 4.54
C VAL A 71 50.27 -29.26 3.58
N VAL A 72 49.30 -29.35 2.67
CA VAL A 72 49.23 -30.42 1.66
C VAL A 72 50.46 -30.38 0.76
N LEU A 73 50.82 -29.23 0.20
CA LEU A 73 52.00 -29.09 -0.65
C LEU A 73 53.30 -29.42 0.11
N TYR A 74 53.37 -29.04 1.39
CA TYR A 74 54.50 -29.38 2.24
C TYR A 74 54.62 -30.90 2.45
N THR A 75 53.53 -31.57 2.78
CA THR A 75 53.52 -33.04 2.96
C THR A 75 53.86 -33.78 1.67
N VAL A 76 53.35 -33.32 0.52
CA VAL A 76 53.70 -33.87 -0.80
C VAL A 76 55.18 -33.66 -1.10
N SER A 77 55.75 -32.50 -0.73
CA SER A 77 57.18 -32.24 -0.88
C SER A 77 58.04 -33.13 0.04
N LEU A 78 57.59 -33.46 1.24
CA LEU A 78 58.30 -34.41 2.11
C LEU A 78 58.27 -35.83 1.54
N MET A 79 57.13 -36.25 0.99
CA MET A 79 56.99 -37.55 0.33
C MET A 79 57.83 -37.64 -0.94
N SER A 80 57.88 -36.58 -1.75
CA SER A 80 58.72 -36.57 -2.95
C SER A 80 60.20 -36.62 -2.61
N ARG A 81 60.65 -35.88 -1.58
CA ARG A 81 62.03 -35.95 -1.06
C ARG A 81 62.45 -37.35 -0.59
N PHE A 82 61.50 -38.16 -0.12
CA PHE A 82 61.75 -39.55 0.29
C PHE A 82 61.93 -40.50 -0.92
N LEU A 83 61.23 -40.23 -2.03
CA LEU A 83 61.30 -41.05 -3.25
C LEU A 83 62.44 -40.62 -4.18
N GLN A 84 62.69 -39.31 -4.29
CA GLN A 84 63.81 -38.72 -5.05
C GLN A 84 64.37 -37.50 -4.32
N PRO A 85 65.69 -37.38 -4.10
CA PRO A 85 66.28 -36.23 -3.40
C PRO A 85 66.19 -34.96 -4.25
N VAL A 86 65.09 -34.22 -4.13
CA VAL A 86 64.95 -32.88 -4.72
C VAL A 86 65.70 -31.89 -3.81
N ALA A 87 66.81 -31.34 -4.30
CA ALA A 87 67.61 -30.35 -3.58
C ALA A 87 67.07 -28.93 -3.79
N GLY A 88 67.25 -28.06 -2.79
CA GLY A 88 67.03 -26.61 -2.89
C GLY A 88 65.63 -26.06 -2.60
N LEU A 89 64.65 -26.92 -2.31
CA LEU A 89 63.39 -26.50 -1.69
C LEU A 89 63.65 -26.18 -0.20
N ASN A 90 63.51 -24.92 0.21
CA ASN A 90 63.69 -24.50 1.60
C ASN A 90 62.35 -24.50 2.35
N GLU A 91 62.36 -24.82 3.64
CA GLU A 91 61.17 -24.73 4.52
C GLU A 91 60.54 -23.32 4.51
N ARG A 92 61.39 -22.29 4.33
CA ARG A 92 60.97 -20.88 4.21
C ARG A 92 60.03 -20.65 3.02
N GLN A 93 60.16 -21.42 1.95
CA GLN A 93 59.34 -21.27 0.75
C GLN A 93 57.86 -21.50 1.06
N PHE A 94 57.51 -22.48 1.90
CA PHE A 94 56.12 -22.78 2.25
C PHE A 94 55.48 -21.66 3.08
N ILE A 95 56.26 -21.04 3.98
CA ILE A 95 55.81 -19.88 4.77
C ILE A 95 55.58 -18.68 3.85
N VAL A 96 56.53 -18.38 2.96
CA VAL A 96 56.40 -17.29 1.99
C VAL A 96 55.24 -17.55 1.03
N PHE A 97 55.09 -18.78 0.54
CA PHE A 97 53.97 -19.19 -0.31
C PHE A 97 52.62 -18.97 0.38
N PHE A 98 52.49 -19.33 1.65
CA PHE A 98 51.26 -19.07 2.42
C PHE A 98 50.94 -17.57 2.45
N LEU A 99 51.91 -16.72 2.84
CA LEU A 99 51.72 -15.27 2.93
C LEU A 99 51.38 -14.63 1.58
N VAL A 100 52.12 -14.99 0.54
CA VAL A 100 51.92 -14.46 -0.82
C VAL A 100 50.58 -14.92 -1.40
N SER A 101 50.26 -16.21 -1.29
CA SER A 101 48.99 -16.75 -1.82
C SER A 101 47.79 -16.14 -1.11
N PHE A 102 47.85 -16.02 0.22
CA PHE A 102 46.83 -15.35 1.00
C PHE A 102 46.63 -13.90 0.58
N THR A 103 47.74 -13.15 0.40
CA THR A 103 47.70 -11.74 0.01
C THR A 103 47.12 -11.56 -1.40
N ILE A 104 47.61 -12.31 -2.40
CA ILE A 104 47.16 -12.20 -3.79
C ILE A 104 45.68 -12.57 -3.95
N ILE A 105 45.19 -13.55 -3.17
CA ILE A 105 43.79 -14.00 -3.25
C ILE A 105 42.85 -13.06 -2.46
N SER A 106 43.30 -12.50 -1.33
CA SER A 106 42.46 -11.65 -0.48
C SER A 106 42.48 -10.16 -0.87
N ALA A 107 43.62 -9.61 -1.32
CA ALA A 107 43.77 -8.18 -1.55
C ALA A 107 42.79 -7.58 -2.58
N PRO A 108 42.53 -8.20 -3.76
CA PRO A 108 41.54 -7.67 -4.71
C PRO A 108 40.12 -7.63 -4.13
N ARG A 109 39.77 -8.60 -3.28
CA ARG A 109 38.44 -8.70 -2.64
C ARG A 109 38.26 -7.64 -1.56
N LEU A 110 39.30 -7.42 -0.75
CA LEU A 110 39.33 -6.37 0.26
C LEU A 110 39.33 -4.97 -0.36
N PHE A 111 40.07 -4.77 -1.46
CA PHE A 111 40.13 -3.50 -2.18
C PHE A 111 38.80 -3.14 -2.83
N TYR A 112 38.15 -4.10 -3.52
CA TYR A 112 36.81 -3.89 -4.08
C TYR A 112 35.79 -3.53 -2.98
N ARG A 113 35.86 -4.18 -1.82
CA ARG A 113 35.02 -3.87 -0.67
C ARG A 113 35.27 -2.47 -0.12
N PHE A 114 36.54 -2.08 0.04
CA PHE A 114 36.92 -0.75 0.53
C PHE A 114 36.38 0.37 -0.37
N LEU A 115 36.45 0.19 -1.70
CA LEU A 115 35.92 1.16 -2.66
C LEU A 115 34.38 1.26 -2.63
N ARG A 116 33.69 0.15 -2.40
CA ARG A 116 32.22 0.11 -2.41
C ARG A 116 31.59 0.57 -1.10
N ASP A 117 32.13 0.13 0.03
CA ASP A 117 31.48 0.29 1.35
C ASP A 117 31.92 1.57 2.07
N GLY A 118 32.87 2.34 1.51
CA GLY A 118 33.47 3.50 2.18
C GLY A 118 34.17 3.10 3.50
N ALA A 119 34.83 4.05 4.17
CA ALA A 119 35.66 3.80 5.35
C ALA A 119 34.90 3.40 6.64
N SER A 120 33.84 2.59 6.56
CA SER A 120 33.10 2.05 7.70
C SER A 120 33.72 0.72 8.16
N TRP A 121 34.90 0.83 8.77
CA TRP A 121 35.67 -0.29 9.31
C TRP A 121 35.13 -0.72 10.68
N GLY A 122 33.94 -1.34 10.71
CA GLY A 122 33.42 -1.99 11.92
C GLY A 122 34.01 -3.39 12.12
N ILE A 123 35.28 -3.50 12.54
CA ILE A 123 35.83 -4.74 13.10
C ILE A 123 35.82 -4.60 14.63
N LEU A 124 34.95 -5.37 15.29
CA LEU A 124 35.26 -6.17 16.48
C LEU A 124 33.97 -6.81 17.02
N THR A 125 33.96 -8.15 16.98
CA THR A 125 33.38 -9.04 17.98
C THR A 125 32.03 -8.66 18.62
N GLN A 126 30.96 -9.32 18.17
CA GLN A 126 29.97 -9.85 19.11
C GLN A 126 29.90 -11.36 18.89
N LYS A 127 30.45 -12.11 19.86
CA LYS A 127 30.00 -13.47 20.13
C LYS A 127 28.50 -13.36 20.41
N ALA A 128 27.68 -13.69 19.41
CA ALA A 128 26.24 -13.81 19.63
C ALA A 128 26.03 -14.87 20.72
N ASN A 129 25.46 -14.44 21.84
CA ASN A 129 24.89 -15.34 22.82
C ASN A 129 23.95 -16.30 22.09
N LYS A 130 24.12 -17.60 22.35
CA LYS A 130 23.20 -18.65 21.89
C LYS A 130 21.87 -18.54 22.66
N THR A 131 21.11 -17.48 22.41
CA THR A 131 19.65 -17.54 22.50
C THR A 131 19.14 -17.97 21.14
N GLN A 132 18.20 -18.91 21.14
CA GLN A 132 17.73 -19.64 19.96
C GLN A 132 16.97 -18.68 19.01
N ALA A 133 17.70 -17.96 18.16
CA ALA A 133 17.11 -17.05 17.18
C ALA A 133 16.21 -17.84 16.22
N LYS A 134 15.01 -17.32 15.98
CA LYS A 134 14.03 -17.93 15.07
C LYS A 134 14.60 -17.97 13.65
N ARG A 135 14.21 -18.95 12.85
CA ARG A 135 14.79 -19.18 11.51
C ARG A 135 13.90 -18.58 10.44
N ALA A 136 14.48 -17.84 9.50
CA ALA A 136 13.76 -17.21 8.41
C ALA A 136 14.28 -17.62 7.02
N LEU A 137 13.42 -17.66 6.00
CA LEU A 137 13.81 -17.69 4.60
C LEU A 137 13.59 -16.33 3.96
N PHE A 138 14.49 -15.95 3.04
CA PHE A 138 14.31 -14.76 2.23
C PHE A 138 13.95 -15.14 0.79
N VAL A 139 12.89 -14.55 0.23
CA VAL A 139 12.48 -14.68 -1.17
C VAL A 139 12.67 -13.34 -1.86
N GLY A 140 13.56 -13.24 -2.84
CA GLY A 140 13.79 -11.97 -3.51
C GLY A 140 15.00 -11.96 -4.43
N ARG A 141 15.38 -10.77 -4.89
CA ARG A 141 16.57 -10.58 -5.74
C ARG A 141 17.84 -10.82 -4.92
N LEU A 142 18.89 -11.35 -5.55
CA LEU A 142 20.16 -11.62 -4.85
C LEU A 142 20.82 -10.35 -4.31
N GLY A 143 20.57 -9.20 -4.96
CA GLY A 143 21.06 -7.90 -4.49
C GLY A 143 20.49 -7.44 -3.14
N GLU A 144 19.26 -7.85 -2.81
CA GLU A 144 18.56 -7.46 -1.58
C GLU A 144 18.91 -8.37 -0.39
N ALA A 145 19.24 -9.64 -0.68
CA ALA A 145 19.61 -10.63 0.33
C ALA A 145 20.75 -10.12 1.24
N ASP A 146 21.74 -9.45 0.67
CA ASP A 146 22.90 -8.91 1.40
C ASP A 146 22.51 -7.83 2.41
N LEU A 147 21.50 -7.00 2.10
CA LEU A 147 21.00 -5.96 3.00
C LEU A 147 20.18 -6.57 4.14
N ILE A 148 19.30 -7.52 3.83
CA ILE A 148 18.42 -8.18 4.80
C ILE A 148 19.21 -9.07 5.78
N ILE A 149 20.22 -9.79 5.29
CA ILE A 149 21.10 -10.59 6.15
C ILE A 149 21.91 -9.70 7.09
N ARG A 150 22.33 -8.51 6.64
CA ARG A 150 23.02 -7.55 7.50
C ARG A 150 22.08 -6.99 8.55
N PHE A 151 20.90 -6.52 8.14
CA PHE A 151 19.91 -5.94 9.04
C PHE A 151 19.50 -6.90 10.17
N THR A 152 19.21 -8.16 9.83
CA THR A 152 18.84 -9.19 10.82
C THR A 152 19.96 -9.53 11.79
N ARG A 153 21.23 -9.32 11.42
CA ARG A 153 22.39 -9.51 12.31
C ARG A 153 22.68 -8.29 13.19
N THR A 154 22.28 -7.10 12.77
CA THR A 154 22.54 -5.85 13.49
C THR A 154 21.39 -5.40 14.39
N ALA A 155 20.20 -5.99 14.26
CA ALA A 155 19.07 -5.73 15.14
C ALA A 155 19.36 -6.28 16.55
N GLU A 156 19.17 -5.45 17.58
CA GLU A 156 19.21 -5.89 18.99
C GLU A 156 17.80 -5.79 19.61
N PRO A 157 17.25 -6.90 20.13
CA PRO A 157 17.74 -8.27 20.03
C PRO A 157 17.61 -8.85 18.61
N ALA A 158 18.54 -9.74 18.24
CA ALA A 158 18.51 -10.43 16.95
C ALA A 158 17.46 -11.56 17.00
N ASP A 159 16.21 -11.21 16.71
CA ASP A 159 15.08 -12.14 16.81
C ASP A 159 15.10 -13.25 15.76
N TYR A 160 15.71 -12.99 14.59
CA TYR A 160 15.66 -13.89 13.42
C TYR A 160 17.03 -14.09 12.76
N SER A 161 17.25 -15.30 12.24
CA SER A 161 18.43 -15.67 11.44
C SER A 161 18.00 -16.19 10.06
N ILE A 162 18.54 -15.60 8.99
CA ILE A 162 18.24 -16.04 7.62
C ILE A 162 18.93 -17.38 7.35
N ALA A 163 18.15 -18.45 7.15
CA ALA A 163 18.59 -19.82 6.93
C ALA A 163 18.87 -20.14 5.46
N GLY A 164 18.26 -19.42 4.52
CA GLY A 164 18.38 -19.65 3.08
C GLY A 164 17.76 -18.55 2.23
N ILE A 165 18.23 -18.43 0.99
CA ILE A 165 17.76 -17.47 -0.01
C ILE A 165 17.05 -18.22 -1.14
N MET A 166 15.85 -17.77 -1.48
CA MET A 166 15.02 -18.22 -2.60
C MET A 166 15.03 -17.12 -3.67
N ALA A 167 15.83 -17.29 -4.71
CA ALA A 167 16.10 -16.25 -5.69
C ALA A 167 15.01 -16.14 -6.75
N THR A 168 14.56 -14.91 -7.07
CA THR A 168 13.58 -14.65 -8.14
C THR A 168 14.19 -14.69 -9.54
N GLU A 169 15.49 -14.47 -9.63
CA GLU A 169 16.27 -14.51 -10.88
C GLU A 169 16.32 -15.94 -11.47
N ARG A 170 15.95 -16.09 -12.74
CA ARG A 170 16.06 -17.37 -13.46
C ARG A 170 17.52 -17.75 -13.65
N GLY A 171 17.90 -18.96 -13.23
CA GLY A 171 19.26 -19.46 -13.37
C GLY A 171 20.24 -18.99 -12.28
N ALA A 172 19.75 -18.44 -11.17
CA ALA A 172 20.60 -18.17 -10.01
C ALA A 172 21.33 -19.46 -9.55
N PRO A 173 22.68 -19.45 -9.44
CA PRO A 173 23.44 -20.66 -9.16
C PRO A 173 23.16 -21.17 -7.74
N LEU A 174 22.47 -22.30 -7.65
CA LEU A 174 22.16 -22.98 -6.39
C LEU A 174 23.44 -23.33 -5.61
N GLY A 175 23.41 -23.19 -4.29
CA GLY A 175 24.57 -23.44 -3.42
C GLY A 175 25.56 -22.27 -3.31
N THR A 176 25.42 -21.23 -4.14
CA THR A 176 26.13 -19.95 -3.96
C THR A 176 25.79 -19.35 -2.60
N ARG A 177 26.78 -18.73 -1.94
CA ARG A 177 26.58 -18.11 -0.63
C ARG A 177 26.67 -16.59 -0.69
N ILE A 178 25.73 -15.92 -0.02
CA ILE A 178 25.73 -14.46 0.23
C ILE A 178 25.81 -14.27 1.74
N GLN A 179 26.85 -13.61 2.23
CA GLN A 179 27.08 -13.41 3.67
C GLN A 179 27.07 -14.71 4.50
N GLY A 180 27.45 -15.83 3.87
CA GLY A 180 27.43 -17.18 4.47
C GLY A 180 26.07 -17.91 4.40
N VAL A 181 25.01 -17.26 3.92
CA VAL A 181 23.67 -17.85 3.72
C VAL A 181 23.58 -18.45 2.31
N PRO A 182 23.17 -19.72 2.15
CA PRO A 182 23.09 -20.37 0.84
C PRO A 182 21.84 -19.95 0.05
N VAL A 183 21.99 -19.88 -1.27
CA VAL A 183 20.85 -19.88 -2.20
C VAL A 183 20.32 -21.31 -2.30
N VAL A 184 19.12 -21.52 -1.76
CA VAL A 184 18.48 -22.85 -1.60
C VAL A 184 17.48 -23.14 -2.71
N ALA A 185 16.88 -22.12 -3.31
CA ALA A 185 15.94 -22.27 -4.40
C ALA A 185 16.10 -21.14 -5.43
N SER A 186 15.70 -21.43 -6.67
CA SER A 186 15.51 -20.45 -7.73
C SER A 186 14.33 -20.89 -8.61
N ARG A 187 13.75 -19.95 -9.37
CA ARG A 187 12.61 -20.26 -10.25
C ARG A 187 12.96 -21.37 -11.26
N PRO A 188 12.06 -22.34 -11.51
CA PRO A 188 10.66 -22.41 -11.06
C PRO A 188 10.44 -23.14 -9.72
N ARG A 189 11.48 -23.69 -9.07
CA ARG A 189 11.33 -24.63 -7.93
C ARG A 189 11.19 -23.94 -6.57
N LEU A 190 10.53 -22.79 -6.51
CA LEU A 190 10.38 -22.04 -5.26
C LEU A 190 9.38 -22.73 -4.31
N ILE A 191 8.25 -23.21 -4.87
CA ILE A 191 7.20 -23.89 -4.10
C ILE A 191 7.71 -25.22 -3.56
N ASP A 192 8.26 -26.10 -4.42
CA ASP A 192 8.76 -27.42 -4.01
C ASP A 192 9.71 -27.33 -2.81
N VAL A 193 10.63 -26.36 -2.87
CA VAL A 193 11.65 -26.18 -1.82
C VAL A 193 11.03 -25.62 -0.55
N LEU A 194 10.06 -24.71 -0.66
CA LEU A 194 9.33 -24.21 0.50
C LEU A 194 8.51 -25.32 1.18
N GLU A 195 7.89 -26.22 0.40
CA GLU A 195 7.19 -27.40 0.90
C GLU A 195 8.16 -28.36 1.60
N ASP A 196 9.34 -28.62 1.02
CA ASP A 196 10.40 -29.42 1.65
C ASP A 196 10.86 -28.82 2.99
N PHE A 197 10.96 -27.49 3.06
CA PHE A 197 11.30 -26.79 4.30
C PHE A 197 10.17 -26.80 5.34
N ALA A 198 8.91 -26.78 4.89
CA ALA A 198 7.74 -26.89 5.76
C ALA A 198 7.52 -28.33 6.28
N ALA A 199 7.83 -29.35 5.46
CA ALA A 199 7.66 -30.77 5.78
C ALA A 199 8.88 -31.38 6.52
N GLY A 200 10.07 -30.80 6.36
CA GLY A 200 11.32 -31.32 6.92
C GLY A 200 11.57 -30.96 8.39
N THR A 201 12.50 -31.69 9.03
CA THR A 201 13.00 -31.48 10.41
C THR A 201 13.62 -30.10 10.74
N LYS A 202 13.58 -29.12 9.82
CA LYS A 202 14.14 -27.78 10.03
C LYS A 202 13.00 -26.77 10.14
N SER A 203 12.55 -26.48 11.35
CA SER A 203 11.52 -25.48 11.60
C SER A 203 11.94 -24.11 11.05
N ILE A 204 11.08 -23.53 10.22
CA ILE A 204 11.19 -22.16 9.73
C ILE A 204 10.02 -21.39 10.32
N ASP A 205 10.31 -20.27 10.95
CA ASP A 205 9.33 -19.48 11.68
C ASP A 205 8.81 -18.31 10.83
N LEU A 206 9.59 -17.89 9.82
CA LEU A 206 9.33 -16.68 9.05
C LEU A 206 9.77 -16.80 7.57
N LEU A 207 8.94 -16.29 6.68
CA LEU A 207 9.23 -16.06 5.26
C LEU A 207 9.23 -14.56 5.00
N ILE A 208 10.35 -14.04 4.48
CA ILE A 208 10.55 -12.62 4.19
C ILE A 208 10.58 -12.44 2.68
N PHE A 209 9.67 -11.65 2.12
CA PHE A 209 9.68 -11.27 0.71
C PHE A 209 10.47 -9.98 0.50
N GLY A 210 11.25 -9.92 -0.58
CA GLY A 210 11.91 -8.70 -1.06
C GLY A 210 10.91 -7.69 -1.63
N SER A 211 11.40 -6.50 -1.98
CA SER A 211 10.54 -5.44 -2.51
C SER A 211 10.10 -5.77 -3.93
N GLY A 212 8.80 -5.73 -4.22
CA GLY A 212 8.26 -5.93 -5.57
C GLY A 212 8.22 -7.39 -6.04
N VAL A 213 8.48 -8.36 -5.15
CA VAL A 213 8.47 -9.79 -5.47
C VAL A 213 7.08 -10.29 -5.87
N GLU A 214 6.04 -9.70 -5.29
CA GLU A 214 4.62 -9.88 -5.61
C GLU A 214 4.30 -9.66 -7.09
N HIS A 215 5.01 -8.76 -7.76
CA HIS A 215 4.83 -8.48 -9.18
C HIS A 215 5.79 -9.28 -10.08
N GLU A 216 6.82 -9.90 -9.52
CA GLU A 216 7.82 -10.67 -10.27
C GLU A 216 7.49 -12.16 -10.38
N ILE A 217 6.83 -12.71 -9.37
CA ILE A 217 6.54 -14.14 -9.25
C ILE A 217 5.04 -14.36 -9.44
N GLU A 218 4.67 -14.99 -10.55
CA GLU A 218 3.28 -15.43 -10.82
C GLU A 218 2.76 -16.39 -9.73
N GLU A 219 3.66 -17.20 -9.16
CA GLU A 219 3.40 -18.14 -8.07
C GLU A 219 3.41 -17.51 -6.65
N TYR A 220 3.43 -16.17 -6.52
CA TYR A 220 3.53 -15.48 -5.22
C TYR A 220 2.42 -15.88 -4.23
N SER A 221 1.17 -15.91 -4.71
CA SER A 221 0.00 -16.29 -3.90
C SER A 221 0.10 -17.73 -3.37
N GLU A 222 0.62 -18.65 -4.18
CA GLU A 222 0.86 -20.04 -3.81
C GLU A 222 2.00 -20.17 -2.80
N LEU A 223 3.08 -19.40 -2.93
CA LEU A 223 4.17 -19.36 -1.93
C LEU A 223 3.65 -18.89 -0.56
N VAL A 224 2.83 -17.84 -0.52
CA VAL A 224 2.21 -17.36 0.72
C VAL A 224 1.28 -18.41 1.31
N ARG A 225 0.47 -19.09 0.48
CA ARG A 225 -0.44 -20.15 0.89
C ARG A 225 0.31 -21.31 1.54
N VAL A 226 1.36 -21.81 0.88
CA VAL A 226 2.19 -22.92 1.37
C VAL A 226 2.88 -22.55 2.68
N ALA A 227 3.50 -21.37 2.76
CA ALA A 227 4.18 -20.91 3.97
C ALA A 227 3.23 -20.90 5.18
N ARG A 228 2.05 -20.29 5.01
CA ARG A 228 1.08 -20.15 6.12
C ARG A 228 0.41 -21.46 6.49
N HIS A 229 0.14 -22.33 5.52
CA HIS A 229 -0.37 -23.67 5.80
C HIS A 229 0.65 -24.50 6.61
N GLY A 230 1.94 -24.27 6.38
CA GLY A 230 3.04 -24.84 7.17
C GLY A 230 3.30 -24.16 8.52
N GLY A 231 2.48 -23.18 8.94
CA GLY A 231 2.68 -22.45 10.20
C GLY A 231 3.82 -21.42 10.18
N ILE A 232 4.32 -21.07 8.99
CA ILE A 232 5.41 -20.10 8.80
C ILE A 232 4.79 -18.69 8.69
N ALA A 233 5.23 -17.75 9.53
CA ALA A 233 4.81 -16.36 9.42
C ALA A 233 5.32 -15.75 8.10
N VAL A 234 4.59 -14.80 7.52
CA VAL A 234 4.97 -14.18 6.24
C VAL A 234 5.02 -12.67 6.40
N VAL A 235 6.14 -12.06 6.00
CA VAL A 235 6.39 -10.61 6.07
C VAL A 235 7.00 -10.14 4.74
N GLN A 236 6.69 -8.91 4.35
CA GLN A 236 7.25 -8.26 3.17
C GLN A 236 8.23 -7.15 3.59
N PHE A 237 9.34 -7.04 2.87
CA PHE A 237 10.39 -6.06 3.11
C PHE A 237 10.05 -4.76 2.38
N SER A 238 9.24 -3.91 3.00
CA SER A 238 9.12 -2.48 2.66
C SER A 238 10.29 -1.75 3.34
N ARG A 239 10.92 -0.77 2.69
CA ARG A 239 12.00 0.02 3.32
C ARG A 239 11.50 0.50 4.70
N LEU A 240 12.24 0.16 5.75
CA LEU A 240 12.05 0.71 7.09
C LEU A 240 12.12 2.24 7.02
N SER A 241 10.97 2.87 6.83
CA SER A 241 10.74 4.23 7.26
C SER A 241 10.04 4.17 8.61
N GLN A 242 10.84 4.58 9.60
CA GLN A 242 10.44 5.18 10.88
C GLN A 242 10.31 4.24 12.09
N LEU A 243 11.31 4.37 12.97
CA LEU A 243 11.24 4.00 14.38
C LEU A 243 9.98 4.59 15.02
N GLY A 244 9.19 3.74 15.65
CA GLY A 244 8.10 4.12 16.54
C GLY A 244 7.50 2.88 17.19
N GLN A 245 7.76 2.76 18.49
CA GLN A 245 7.32 1.76 19.47
C GLN A 245 6.13 0.85 19.12
N GLU A 246 6.27 -0.41 19.58
CA GLU A 246 5.31 -1.52 19.52
C GLU A 246 5.18 -2.17 18.13
N GLY A 247 5.77 -3.36 17.99
CA GLY A 247 5.71 -4.21 16.80
C GLY A 247 4.28 -4.67 16.48
N LYS A 248 3.45 -3.72 16.02
CA LYS A 248 2.20 -3.98 15.33
C LYS A 248 2.52 -4.32 13.89
N ILE A 249 1.97 -5.44 13.46
CA ILE A 249 1.84 -5.78 12.04
C ILE A 249 0.91 -4.70 11.46
N VAL A 250 1.50 -3.67 10.86
CA VAL A 250 0.78 -2.82 9.94
C VAL A 250 0.62 -3.68 8.69
N LEU A 251 -0.63 -4.01 8.36
CA LEU A 251 -0.95 -4.54 7.04
C LEU A 251 -0.59 -3.42 6.05
N ASP A 252 0.63 -3.45 5.50
CA ASP A 252 0.88 -2.82 4.20
C ASP A 252 -0.12 -3.44 3.21
N GLU A 253 -0.53 -2.69 2.18
CA GLU A 253 -1.54 -3.04 1.18
C GLU A 253 -1.31 -4.45 0.57
N VAL A 254 -1.70 -5.51 1.28
CA VAL A 254 -1.72 -6.87 0.75
C VAL A 254 -2.94 -6.91 -0.15
N GLU A 255 -2.69 -6.60 -1.42
CA GLU A 255 -3.59 -6.62 -2.56
C GLU A 255 -5.06 -6.46 -2.18
N MET A 256 -5.48 -5.20 -2.01
CA MET A 256 -6.88 -4.81 -1.92
C MET A 256 -7.71 -5.50 -3.01
N GLU A 257 -7.13 -5.72 -4.19
CA GLU A 257 -7.72 -6.44 -5.32
C GLU A 257 -8.08 -7.90 -4.98
N THR A 258 -7.29 -8.57 -4.14
CA THR A 258 -7.54 -9.93 -3.65
C THR A 258 -8.72 -9.97 -2.67
N ILE A 259 -8.87 -8.97 -1.79
CA ILE A 259 -10.03 -8.86 -0.89
C ILE A 259 -11.29 -8.41 -1.63
N LEU A 260 -11.14 -7.40 -2.51
CA LEU A 260 -12.22 -6.79 -3.26
C LEU A 260 -12.62 -7.60 -4.51
N ARG A 261 -11.80 -8.60 -4.89
CA ARG A 261 -11.96 -9.49 -6.05
C ARG A 261 -12.20 -8.73 -7.36
N ARG A 262 -11.60 -7.54 -7.48
CA ARG A 262 -11.71 -6.69 -8.67
C ARG A 262 -10.41 -5.91 -8.90
N PRO A 263 -10.04 -5.63 -10.16
CA PRO A 263 -8.90 -4.78 -10.47
C PRO A 263 -9.21 -3.34 -10.04
N THR A 264 -8.17 -2.61 -9.64
CA THR A 264 -8.25 -1.15 -9.45
C THR A 264 -8.50 -0.43 -10.77
N VAL A 265 -9.18 0.71 -10.72
CA VAL A 265 -9.42 1.53 -11.90
C VAL A 265 -8.16 2.35 -12.20
N PRO A 266 -7.56 2.24 -13.41
CA PRO A 266 -6.43 3.07 -13.78
C PRO A 266 -6.84 4.54 -13.84
N SER A 267 -6.13 5.38 -13.11
CA SER A 267 -6.33 6.82 -13.04
C SER A 267 -5.60 7.55 -14.18
N ASP A 268 -6.26 8.49 -14.86
CA ASP A 268 -5.64 9.43 -15.79
C ASP A 268 -4.89 10.53 -15.01
N ILE A 269 -3.64 10.21 -14.63
CA ILE A 269 -2.77 11.08 -13.83
C ILE A 269 -2.50 12.43 -14.49
N GLU A 270 -2.37 12.45 -15.82
CA GLU A 270 -2.09 13.67 -16.57
C GLU A 270 -3.27 14.63 -16.48
N ARG A 271 -4.50 14.13 -16.68
CA ARG A 271 -5.72 14.94 -16.57
C ARG A 271 -5.95 15.49 -15.16
N ILE A 272 -5.82 14.65 -14.13
CA ILE A 272 -6.01 15.11 -12.73
C ILE A 272 -4.88 16.04 -12.27
N GLY A 273 -3.64 15.81 -12.75
CA GLY A 273 -2.50 16.68 -12.51
C GLY A 273 -2.66 18.04 -13.16
N ALA A 274 -3.11 18.10 -14.42
CA ALA A 274 -3.42 19.35 -15.11
C ALA A 274 -4.56 20.13 -14.42
N PHE A 275 -5.52 19.42 -13.84
CA PHE A 275 -6.62 20.04 -13.11
C PHE A 275 -6.20 20.63 -11.75
N VAL A 276 -5.31 19.98 -11.00
CA VAL A 276 -4.90 20.41 -9.64
C VAL A 276 -3.64 21.28 -9.63
N GLY A 277 -2.76 21.10 -10.61
CA GLY A 277 -1.44 21.74 -10.67
C GLY A 277 -1.48 23.26 -10.50
N GLY A 278 -0.66 23.78 -9.60
CA GLY A 278 -0.56 25.21 -9.28
C GLY A 278 -1.74 25.83 -8.53
N LYS A 279 -2.87 25.12 -8.38
CA LYS A 279 -4.08 25.64 -7.73
C LYS A 279 -3.99 25.62 -6.21
N ARG A 280 -4.82 26.45 -5.57
CA ARG A 280 -5.05 26.50 -4.12
C ARG A 280 -6.25 25.63 -3.78
N VAL A 281 -6.02 24.52 -3.07
CA VAL A 281 -7.06 23.54 -2.74
C VAL A 281 -7.45 23.67 -1.26
N LEU A 282 -8.74 23.79 -0.97
CA LEU A 282 -9.27 23.69 0.39
C LEU A 282 -9.98 22.35 0.57
N VAL A 283 -9.53 21.55 1.53
CA VAL A 283 -10.19 20.28 1.91
C VAL A 283 -10.83 20.45 3.29
N THR A 284 -12.15 20.46 3.35
CA THR A 284 -12.85 20.39 4.64
C THR A 284 -12.98 18.94 5.08
N GLY A 285 -12.85 18.64 6.37
CA GLY A 285 -12.78 17.24 6.82
C GLY A 285 -11.47 16.57 6.39
N GLY A 286 -10.42 17.37 6.19
CA GLY A 286 -9.14 16.94 5.64
C GLY A 286 -8.34 16.00 6.54
N ALA A 287 -8.71 15.83 7.82
CA ALA A 287 -8.13 14.82 8.69
C ALA A 287 -8.84 13.44 8.59
N GLY A 288 -10.04 13.41 8.00
CA GLY A 288 -10.78 12.17 7.73
C GLY A 288 -10.07 11.26 6.71
N SER A 289 -10.53 10.02 6.56
CA SER A 289 -9.86 9.03 5.68
C SER A 289 -9.84 9.44 4.20
N ILE A 290 -10.94 9.99 3.68
CA ILE A 290 -11.00 10.51 2.31
C ILE A 290 -10.25 11.85 2.22
N GLY A 291 -10.48 12.72 3.22
CA GLY A 291 -9.86 14.04 3.28
C GLY A 291 -8.34 14.02 3.30
N ARG A 292 -7.72 13.16 4.12
CA ARG A 292 -6.25 13.08 4.21
C ARG A 292 -5.62 12.61 2.91
N THR A 293 -6.28 11.68 2.21
CA THR A 293 -5.83 11.19 0.92
C THR A 293 -6.04 12.25 -0.15
N LEU A 294 -7.14 13.00 -0.14
CA LEU A 294 -7.32 14.19 -1.01
C LEU A 294 -6.21 15.23 -0.78
N VAL A 295 -5.83 15.49 0.47
CA VAL A 295 -4.76 16.43 0.81
C VAL A 295 -3.42 15.96 0.25
N LYS A 296 -3.01 14.73 0.60
CA LYS A 296 -1.76 14.14 0.11
C LYS A 296 -1.74 14.10 -1.41
N ARG A 297 -2.82 13.62 -2.02
CA ARG A 297 -2.93 13.50 -3.48
C ARG A 297 -2.90 14.85 -4.19
N SER A 298 -3.57 15.87 -3.64
CA SER A 298 -3.51 17.22 -4.21
C SER A 298 -2.08 17.79 -4.17
N LEU A 299 -1.31 17.51 -3.11
CA LEU A 299 0.08 17.92 -2.99
C LEU A 299 0.98 17.18 -4.01
N GLU A 300 0.79 15.88 -4.17
CA GLU A 300 1.51 15.03 -5.15
C GLU A 300 1.23 15.47 -6.60
N LEU A 301 -0.01 15.86 -6.91
CA LEU A 301 -0.44 16.36 -8.21
C LEU A 301 0.00 17.82 -8.48
N GLY A 302 0.77 18.42 -7.57
CA GLY A 302 1.40 19.73 -7.79
C GLY A 302 0.55 20.93 -7.41
N ALA A 303 -0.45 20.79 -6.52
CA ALA A 303 -1.17 21.95 -5.98
C ALA A 303 -0.20 23.01 -5.41
N GLY A 304 -0.43 24.29 -5.71
CA GLY A 304 0.41 25.37 -5.21
C GLY A 304 0.34 25.53 -3.69
N ALA A 305 -0.84 25.28 -3.11
CA ALA A 305 -1.03 25.17 -1.67
C ALA A 305 -2.29 24.35 -1.36
N VAL A 306 -2.28 23.62 -0.24
CA VAL A 306 -3.44 22.89 0.26
C VAL A 306 -3.77 23.36 1.67
N LEU A 307 -5.00 23.83 1.90
CA LEU A 307 -5.53 24.19 3.20
C LEU A 307 -6.47 23.10 3.71
N VAL A 308 -6.27 22.68 4.94
CA VAL A 308 -7.14 21.74 5.66
C VAL A 308 -7.98 22.50 6.67
N ALA A 309 -9.29 22.32 6.60
CA ALA A 309 -10.24 22.78 7.60
C ALA A 309 -10.90 21.56 8.27
N ASP A 310 -10.61 21.32 9.54
CA ASP A 310 -11.15 20.18 10.28
C ASP A 310 -11.36 20.57 11.75
N ASN A 311 -12.28 19.95 12.46
CA ASN A 311 -12.48 20.22 13.89
C ASN A 311 -11.70 19.24 14.79
N SER A 312 -11.13 18.18 14.21
CA SER A 312 -10.31 17.20 14.92
C SER A 312 -8.86 17.65 15.03
N GLU A 313 -8.48 18.18 16.19
CA GLU A 313 -7.10 18.56 16.49
C GLU A 313 -6.13 17.37 16.37
N PHE A 314 -6.48 16.22 16.98
CA PHE A 314 -5.71 14.99 16.83
C PHE A 314 -5.63 14.50 15.38
N GLY A 315 -6.72 14.58 14.62
CA GLY A 315 -6.72 14.18 13.22
C GLY A 315 -5.78 15.05 12.36
N ILE A 316 -5.76 16.36 12.61
CA ILE A 316 -4.83 17.30 11.95
C ILE A 316 -3.38 16.96 12.33
N PHE A 317 -3.11 16.66 13.60
CA PHE A 317 -1.79 16.22 14.03
C PHE A 317 -1.33 14.96 13.27
N GLN A 318 -2.19 13.94 13.18
CA GLN A 318 -1.90 12.72 12.42
C GLN A 318 -1.67 12.99 10.92
N LEU A 319 -2.43 13.92 10.34
CA LEU A 319 -2.25 14.31 8.94
C LEU A 319 -0.86 14.88 8.66
N SER A 320 -0.30 15.69 9.58
CA SER A 320 1.04 16.26 9.41
C SER A 320 2.14 15.19 9.31
N GLN A 321 1.94 14.04 9.96
CA GLN A 321 2.85 12.89 9.90
C GLN A 321 2.62 12.03 8.65
N TYR A 322 1.43 12.09 8.06
CA TYR A 322 1.04 11.32 6.86
C TYR A 322 1.52 11.95 5.55
N VAL A 323 1.78 13.27 5.55
CA VAL A 323 2.25 14.03 4.39
C VAL A 323 3.78 14.11 4.39
N ASP A 324 4.39 13.97 3.20
CA ASP A 324 5.84 14.05 3.03
C ASP A 324 6.39 15.40 3.50
N GLU A 325 7.56 15.40 4.15
CA GLU A 325 8.21 16.59 4.71
C GLU A 325 8.42 17.72 3.68
N LYS A 326 8.75 17.36 2.43
CA LYS A 326 8.91 18.30 1.30
C LYS A 326 7.64 19.12 1.00
N ASP A 327 6.47 18.65 1.41
CA ASP A 327 5.17 19.26 1.09
C ASP A 327 4.60 20.07 2.25
N HIS A 328 5.27 20.08 3.41
CA HIS A 328 4.81 20.77 4.62
C HIS A 328 4.69 22.28 4.42
N GLU A 329 5.55 22.90 3.61
CA GLU A 329 5.46 24.35 3.32
C GLU A 329 4.19 24.72 2.52
N ARG A 330 3.69 23.78 1.70
CA ARG A 330 2.46 23.95 0.90
C ARG A 330 1.21 23.57 1.68
N LEU A 331 1.35 22.84 2.79
CA LEU A 331 0.26 22.41 3.65
C LEU A 331 -0.05 23.47 4.72
N LYS A 332 -1.30 23.91 4.77
CA LYS A 332 -1.82 24.81 5.80
C LYS A 332 -2.97 24.14 6.53
N VAL A 333 -3.08 24.35 7.84
CA VAL A 333 -4.12 23.72 8.66
C VAL A 333 -4.89 24.77 9.48
N ARG A 334 -6.18 24.58 9.65
CA ARG A 334 -7.06 25.41 10.48
C ARG A 334 -8.05 24.50 11.22
N ILE A 335 -8.12 24.68 12.54
CA ILE A 335 -9.12 24.02 13.38
C ILE A 335 -10.43 24.81 13.23
N VAL A 336 -11.40 24.28 12.50
CA VAL A 336 -12.65 24.98 12.15
C VAL A 336 -13.81 24.00 12.11
N ASP A 337 -14.94 24.42 12.65
CA ASP A 337 -16.23 23.79 12.40
C ASP A 337 -16.81 24.31 11.08
N VAL A 338 -17.12 23.40 10.16
CA VAL A 338 -17.73 23.71 8.86
C VAL A 338 -19.11 24.36 8.96
N ALA A 339 -19.81 24.18 10.09
CA ALA A 339 -21.08 24.84 10.35
C ALA A 339 -20.91 26.28 10.89
N ASP A 340 -19.70 26.69 11.29
CA ASP A 340 -19.42 28.08 11.68
C ASP A 340 -19.15 28.94 10.44
N ARG A 341 -20.17 29.69 10.04
CA ARG A 341 -20.11 30.61 8.90
C ARG A 341 -19.02 31.66 9.01
N ARG A 342 -18.76 32.20 10.20
CA ARG A 342 -17.76 33.26 10.39
C ARG A 342 -16.37 32.70 10.16
N GLN A 343 -16.07 31.54 10.73
CA GLN A 343 -14.78 30.88 10.55
C GLN A 343 -14.58 30.45 9.09
N MET A 344 -15.57 29.82 8.47
CA MET A 344 -15.49 29.42 7.06
C MET A 344 -15.33 30.63 6.12
N THR A 345 -16.07 31.72 6.34
CA THR A 345 -15.93 32.96 5.55
C THR A 345 -14.51 33.50 5.64
N ARG A 346 -13.95 33.57 6.86
CA ARG A 346 -12.58 34.04 7.08
C ARG A 346 -11.57 33.14 6.35
N VAL A 347 -11.68 31.83 6.52
CA VAL A 347 -10.82 30.84 5.88
C VAL A 347 -10.83 31.00 4.36
N VAL A 348 -12.01 31.03 3.73
CA VAL A 348 -12.12 31.10 2.26
C VAL A 348 -11.67 32.47 1.74
N THR A 349 -11.92 33.56 2.47
CA THR A 349 -11.51 34.92 2.06
C THR A 349 -10.00 35.10 2.14
N GLU A 350 -9.36 34.63 3.21
CA GLU A 350 -7.90 34.69 3.38
C GLU A 350 -7.17 33.73 2.43
N PHE A 351 -7.70 32.50 2.29
CA PHE A 351 -7.07 31.45 1.51
C PHE A 351 -7.45 31.44 0.04
N LYS A 352 -8.50 32.14 -0.42
CA LYS A 352 -8.90 32.25 -1.84
C LYS A 352 -8.70 30.95 -2.64
N PRO A 353 -9.35 29.84 -2.24
CA PRO A 353 -9.19 28.56 -2.92
C PRO A 353 -9.75 28.61 -4.34
N ASP A 354 -9.11 27.88 -5.25
CA ASP A 354 -9.62 27.60 -6.59
C ASP A 354 -10.61 26.42 -6.57
N ILE A 355 -10.36 25.46 -5.66
CA ILE A 355 -11.14 24.23 -5.50
C ILE A 355 -11.44 24.02 -4.02
N ILE A 356 -12.69 23.73 -3.69
CA ILE A 356 -13.10 23.21 -2.38
C ILE A 356 -13.54 21.76 -2.54
N PHE A 357 -12.83 20.84 -1.89
CA PHE A 357 -13.30 19.47 -1.67
C PHE A 357 -13.95 19.37 -0.29
N HIS A 358 -15.27 19.24 -0.26
CA HIS A 358 -16.04 19.14 0.96
C HIS A 358 -16.22 17.67 1.38
N ALA A 359 -15.31 17.19 2.23
CA ALA A 359 -15.31 15.84 2.79
C ALA A 359 -15.72 15.79 4.29
N ALA A 360 -16.12 16.92 4.88
CA ALA A 360 -16.56 16.98 6.27
C ALA A 360 -18.00 16.45 6.41
N ALA A 361 -18.17 15.35 7.13
CA ALA A 361 -19.47 14.77 7.44
C ALA A 361 -19.37 13.80 8.62
N LEU A 362 -20.46 13.63 9.35
CA LEU A 362 -20.65 12.49 10.25
C LEU A 362 -21.20 11.31 9.44
N LYS A 363 -20.67 10.10 9.66
CA LYS A 363 -20.95 8.92 8.81
C LYS A 363 -21.40 7.63 9.50
N HIS A 364 -21.44 7.59 10.83
CA HIS A 364 -21.73 6.34 11.55
C HIS A 364 -23.24 6.18 11.76
N VAL A 365 -23.89 5.36 10.92
CA VAL A 365 -25.36 5.17 10.95
C VAL A 365 -25.93 4.98 12.36
N PRO A 366 -25.43 4.03 13.19
CA PRO A 366 -26.03 3.81 14.52
C PRO A 366 -25.94 5.05 15.42
N LEU A 367 -24.80 5.76 15.39
CA LEU A 367 -24.61 6.97 16.19
C LEU A 367 -25.52 8.10 15.71
N LEU A 368 -25.78 8.22 14.41
CA LEU A 368 -26.59 9.31 13.85
C LEU A 368 -28.09 9.07 13.98
N GLU A 369 -28.53 7.83 14.16
CA GLU A 369 -29.92 7.55 14.53
C GLU A 369 -30.27 8.16 15.89
N GLU A 370 -29.33 8.11 16.84
CA GLU A 370 -29.47 8.70 18.17
C GLU A 370 -29.13 10.20 18.18
N ASN A 371 -28.10 10.60 17.45
CA ASN A 371 -27.56 11.97 17.41
C ASN A 371 -27.96 12.70 16.12
N TRP A 372 -29.25 12.68 15.82
CA TRP A 372 -29.79 13.18 14.55
C TRP A 372 -29.61 14.70 14.37
N GLU A 373 -29.68 15.48 15.45
CA GLU A 373 -29.44 16.93 15.41
C GLU A 373 -28.02 17.25 14.94
N SER A 374 -27.02 16.52 15.47
CA SER A 374 -25.63 16.65 15.04
C SER A 374 -25.44 16.23 13.59
N ALA A 375 -26.14 15.17 13.15
CA ALA A 375 -26.13 14.75 11.75
C ALA A 375 -26.64 15.87 10.83
N ILE A 376 -27.77 16.50 11.17
CA ILE A 376 -28.32 17.62 10.39
C ILE A 376 -27.39 18.84 10.44
N GLN A 377 -26.91 19.21 11.62
CA GLN A 377 -26.02 20.35 11.81
C GLN A 377 -24.76 20.24 10.95
N THR A 378 -24.08 19.10 10.99
CA THR A 378 -22.84 18.91 10.24
C THR A 378 -23.08 18.60 8.76
N ASN A 379 -23.95 17.64 8.45
CA ASN A 379 -24.09 17.16 7.07
C ASN A 379 -24.96 18.07 6.20
N VAL A 380 -25.92 18.81 6.78
CA VAL A 380 -26.81 19.71 6.02
C VAL A 380 -26.36 21.16 6.19
N PHE A 381 -26.35 21.69 7.42
CA PHE A 381 -25.98 23.09 7.64
C PHE A 381 -24.48 23.36 7.43
N GLY A 382 -23.61 22.40 7.74
CA GLY A 382 -22.19 22.50 7.39
C GLY A 382 -21.95 22.57 5.88
N THR A 383 -22.66 21.74 5.11
CA THR A 383 -22.61 21.82 3.64
C THR A 383 -23.19 23.14 3.12
N LEU A 384 -24.33 23.59 3.65
CA LEU A 384 -24.93 24.89 3.32
C LEU A 384 -23.92 26.03 3.49
N VAL A 385 -23.31 26.12 4.67
CA VAL A 385 -22.36 27.18 5.00
C VAL A 385 -21.17 27.14 4.04
N CYS A 386 -20.60 25.97 3.82
CA CYS A 386 -19.44 25.82 2.94
C CYS A 386 -19.78 26.18 1.48
N ALA A 387 -20.93 25.75 0.98
CA ALA A 387 -21.37 26.02 -0.39
C ALA A 387 -21.73 27.50 -0.61
N GLU A 388 -22.46 28.13 0.30
CA GLU A 388 -22.81 29.56 0.21
C GLU A 388 -21.58 30.46 0.36
N VAL A 389 -20.63 30.11 1.23
CA VAL A 389 -19.36 30.83 1.34
C VAL A 389 -18.55 30.70 0.05
N ALA A 390 -18.50 29.51 -0.56
CA ALA A 390 -17.85 29.29 -1.85
C ALA A 390 -18.46 30.19 -2.94
N ALA A 391 -19.78 30.21 -3.06
CA ALA A 391 -20.52 31.08 -3.98
C ALA A 391 -20.22 32.57 -3.72
N LYS A 392 -20.33 33.02 -2.46
CA LYS A 392 -20.11 34.43 -2.08
C LYS A 392 -18.68 34.89 -2.34
N CYS A 393 -17.70 34.02 -2.15
CA CYS A 393 -16.28 34.33 -2.39
C CYS A 393 -15.84 34.08 -3.84
N GLY A 394 -16.74 33.63 -4.72
CA GLY A 394 -16.42 33.38 -6.13
C GLY A 394 -15.44 32.24 -6.34
N VAL A 395 -15.48 31.20 -5.50
CA VAL A 395 -14.63 30.01 -5.66
C VAL A 395 -14.99 29.33 -6.98
N PRO A 396 -14.04 29.05 -7.88
CA PRO A 396 -14.34 28.44 -9.18
C PRO A 396 -15.07 27.10 -9.08
N GLN A 397 -14.67 26.24 -8.14
CA GLN A 397 -15.25 24.90 -8.03
C GLN A 397 -15.45 24.42 -6.59
N PHE A 398 -16.63 23.85 -6.34
CA PHE A 398 -17.02 23.23 -5.09
C PHE A 398 -17.50 21.80 -5.35
N LEU A 399 -16.88 20.83 -4.68
CA LEU A 399 -17.22 19.42 -4.78
C LEU A 399 -17.64 18.87 -3.42
N LEU A 400 -18.86 18.33 -3.33
CA LEU A 400 -19.35 17.56 -2.19
C LEU A 400 -19.01 16.08 -2.34
N ILE A 401 -18.34 15.49 -1.35
CA ILE A 401 -18.21 14.03 -1.26
C ILE A 401 -19.53 13.47 -0.76
N SER A 402 -20.21 12.67 -1.59
CA SER A 402 -21.47 11.99 -1.24
C SER A 402 -21.28 10.48 -1.06
N SER A 403 -22.38 9.74 -0.92
CA SER A 403 -22.39 8.30 -0.65
C SER A 403 -23.60 7.65 -1.30
N ASP A 404 -23.45 6.37 -1.65
CA ASP A 404 -24.56 5.44 -1.97
C ASP A 404 -25.77 5.53 -1.02
N LYS A 405 -25.55 5.82 0.26
CA LYS A 405 -26.59 5.96 1.28
C LYS A 405 -27.56 7.12 1.03
N ALA A 406 -27.21 8.07 0.16
CA ALA A 406 -28.11 9.13 -0.26
C ALA A 406 -29.20 8.65 -1.22
N VAL A 407 -29.03 7.46 -1.82
CA VAL A 407 -30.00 6.83 -2.72
C VAL A 407 -31.08 6.15 -1.89
N ASP A 408 -32.36 6.47 -2.13
CA ASP A 408 -33.54 5.95 -1.42
C ASP A 408 -33.31 5.79 0.10
N PRO A 409 -33.04 6.89 0.82
CA PRO A 409 -32.46 6.85 2.14
C PRO A 409 -33.38 6.22 3.20
N THR A 410 -32.83 5.30 3.98
CA THR A 410 -33.52 4.59 5.09
C THR A 410 -33.00 4.96 6.47
N SER A 411 -32.01 5.86 6.55
CA SER A 411 -31.34 6.28 7.79
C SER A 411 -31.16 7.79 7.84
N VAL A 412 -30.91 8.32 9.04
CA VAL A 412 -30.57 9.74 9.27
C VAL A 412 -29.35 10.15 8.46
N LEU A 413 -28.33 9.28 8.36
CA LEU A 413 -27.17 9.53 7.50
C LEU A 413 -27.60 9.70 6.04
N GLY A 414 -28.37 8.74 5.53
CA GLY A 414 -28.79 8.76 4.13
C GLY A 414 -29.58 10.01 3.78
N ILE A 415 -30.58 10.34 4.60
CA ILE A 415 -31.46 11.48 4.31
C ILE A 415 -30.72 12.82 4.43
N THR A 416 -29.80 12.96 5.38
CA THR A 416 -28.97 14.18 5.48
C THR A 416 -28.00 14.32 4.32
N LYS A 417 -27.42 13.22 3.82
CA LYS A 417 -26.58 13.24 2.60
C LYS A 417 -27.40 13.55 1.36
N ARG A 418 -28.62 13.02 1.22
CA ARG A 418 -29.53 13.36 0.12
C ARG A 418 -29.92 14.84 0.14
N ALA A 419 -30.23 15.39 1.31
CA ALA A 419 -30.52 16.82 1.45
C ALA A 419 -29.30 17.69 1.08
N ALA A 420 -28.09 17.28 1.46
CA ALA A 420 -26.86 17.95 1.06
C ALA A 420 -26.64 17.94 -0.46
N GLU A 421 -26.95 16.83 -1.13
CA GLU A 421 -26.93 16.77 -2.61
C GLU A 421 -27.94 17.71 -3.24
N GLN A 422 -29.20 17.71 -2.77
CA GLN A 422 -30.24 18.59 -3.30
C GLN A 422 -29.88 20.06 -3.13
N LEU A 423 -29.27 20.43 -2.00
CA LEU A 423 -28.75 21.77 -1.78
C LEU A 423 -27.68 22.15 -2.82
N VAL A 424 -26.69 21.27 -3.03
CA VAL A 424 -25.60 21.49 -3.99
C VAL A 424 -26.12 21.52 -5.42
N SER A 425 -27.06 20.65 -5.77
CA SER A 425 -27.73 20.63 -7.08
C SER A 425 -28.56 21.88 -7.33
N SER A 426 -29.28 22.35 -6.33
CA SER A 426 -30.06 23.60 -6.43
C SER A 426 -29.16 24.81 -6.66
N LEU A 427 -28.02 24.87 -5.95
CA LEU A 427 -26.99 25.89 -6.20
C LEU A 427 -26.31 25.74 -7.56
N HIS A 428 -26.09 24.51 -8.02
CA HIS A 428 -25.55 24.26 -9.35
C HIS A 428 -26.42 24.89 -10.43
N GLU A 429 -27.73 24.70 -10.37
CA GLU A 429 -28.69 25.28 -11.33
C GLU A 429 -28.81 26.80 -11.19
N SER A 430 -28.94 27.31 -9.95
CA SER A 430 -29.13 28.75 -9.73
C SER A 430 -27.89 29.57 -10.10
N HIS A 431 -26.69 29.01 -9.95
CA HIS A 431 -25.42 29.66 -10.31
C HIS A 431 -24.92 29.31 -11.73
N ALA A 432 -25.63 28.47 -12.48
CA ALA A 432 -25.29 28.14 -13.87
C ALA A 432 -25.68 29.24 -14.87
N ILE A 433 -26.58 30.17 -14.50
CA ILE A 433 -27.22 31.10 -15.46
C ILE A 433 -26.52 32.47 -15.45
N VAL A 434 -25.89 32.82 -16.59
CA VAL A 434 -25.63 34.22 -16.98
C VAL A 434 -26.05 34.40 -18.45
N ALA A 435 -26.66 35.55 -18.75
CA ALA A 435 -27.32 35.88 -20.02
C ALA A 435 -26.43 35.86 -21.29
N ASP A 436 -25.10 35.77 -21.15
CA ASP A 436 -24.13 35.83 -22.27
C ASP A 436 -23.41 34.48 -22.56
N GLY A 437 -23.91 33.36 -22.04
CA GLY A 437 -23.34 32.03 -22.32
C GLY A 437 -21.98 31.74 -21.66
N ARG A 438 -21.50 32.62 -20.78
CA ARG A 438 -20.33 32.41 -19.91
C ARG A 438 -20.78 32.19 -18.47
N ARG A 439 -20.45 31.04 -17.88
CA ARG A 439 -20.69 30.76 -16.46
C ARG A 439 -19.83 31.71 -15.61
N SER A 440 -20.43 32.61 -14.83
CA SER A 440 -19.68 33.55 -13.95
C SER A 440 -19.80 33.22 -12.45
N GLY A 441 -20.19 31.99 -12.11
CA GLY A 441 -20.39 31.53 -10.74
C GLY A 441 -19.65 30.24 -10.42
N THR A 442 -19.64 29.86 -9.14
CA THR A 442 -19.06 28.62 -8.63
C THR A 442 -19.69 27.40 -9.30
N LYS A 443 -18.85 26.46 -9.76
CA LYS A 443 -19.28 25.15 -10.24
C LYS A 443 -19.51 24.21 -9.05
N PHE A 444 -20.77 23.91 -8.76
CA PHE A 444 -21.17 23.01 -7.68
C PHE A 444 -21.38 21.60 -8.21
N ILE A 445 -20.74 20.60 -7.63
CA ILE A 445 -21.00 19.18 -7.95
C ILE A 445 -20.97 18.31 -6.70
N ALA A 446 -21.63 17.16 -6.76
CA ALA A 446 -21.51 16.09 -5.78
C ALA A 446 -21.02 14.81 -6.46
N VAL A 447 -20.19 14.03 -5.77
CA VAL A 447 -19.71 12.73 -6.27
C VAL A 447 -20.17 11.62 -5.34
N ARG A 448 -20.94 10.68 -5.88
CA ARG A 448 -21.44 9.49 -5.18
C ARG A 448 -20.55 8.28 -5.43
N PHE A 449 -20.22 7.58 -4.35
CA PHE A 449 -19.58 6.28 -4.40
C PHE A 449 -19.97 5.45 -3.17
N GLY A 450 -19.64 4.15 -3.23
CA GLY A 450 -19.95 3.20 -2.18
C GLY A 450 -18.96 3.22 -1.02
N ASN A 451 -18.79 2.08 -0.37
CA ASN A 451 -17.86 1.98 0.74
C ASN A 451 -16.41 2.09 0.27
N VAL A 452 -15.60 2.74 1.09
CA VAL A 452 -14.16 2.81 0.88
C VAL A 452 -13.47 1.91 1.91
N PHE A 453 -12.77 0.90 1.40
CA PHE A 453 -12.11 -0.10 2.21
C PHE A 453 -10.94 0.53 2.98
N GLY A 454 -10.74 0.13 4.24
CA GLY A 454 -9.69 0.69 5.11
C GLY A 454 -9.99 2.09 5.66
N SER A 455 -11.16 2.67 5.39
CA SER A 455 -11.54 3.95 6.00
C SER A 455 -11.78 3.80 7.51
N ASN A 456 -11.58 4.87 8.28
CA ASN A 456 -11.71 4.90 9.74
C ASN A 456 -13.08 4.36 10.17
N GLY A 457 -13.08 3.37 11.06
CA GLY A 457 -14.31 2.75 11.58
C GLY A 457 -15.14 2.00 10.52
N SER A 458 -14.52 1.60 9.41
CA SER A 458 -15.14 0.74 8.40
C SER A 458 -15.11 -0.72 8.83
N VAL A 459 -15.93 -1.54 8.17
CA VAL A 459 -16.03 -2.99 8.41
C VAL A 459 -14.67 -3.69 8.34
N ALA A 460 -13.78 -3.28 7.44
CA ALA A 460 -12.44 -3.83 7.33
C ALA A 460 -11.62 -3.59 8.60
N THR A 461 -11.59 -2.35 9.10
CA THR A 461 -10.85 -2.03 10.34
C THR A 461 -11.42 -2.74 11.57
N ILE A 462 -12.74 -2.96 11.60
CA ILE A 462 -13.41 -3.71 12.67
C ILE A 462 -13.04 -5.18 12.61
N PHE A 463 -13.10 -5.80 11.42
CA PHE A 463 -12.73 -7.20 11.24
C PHE A 463 -11.26 -7.43 11.57
N GLN A 464 -10.37 -6.54 11.14
CA GLN A 464 -8.96 -6.60 11.50
C GLN A 464 -8.76 -6.62 13.02
N ALA A 465 -9.34 -5.65 13.74
CA ALA A 465 -9.25 -5.60 15.20
C ALA A 465 -9.84 -6.84 15.88
N GLN A 466 -10.96 -7.37 15.37
CA GLN A 466 -11.57 -8.61 15.87
C GLN A 466 -10.68 -9.83 15.62
N ILE A 467 -10.05 -9.92 14.45
CA ILE A 467 -9.15 -11.01 14.08
C ILE A 467 -7.87 -11.00 14.93
N GLU A 468 -7.31 -9.81 15.16
CA GLU A 468 -6.15 -9.59 16.03
C GLU A 468 -6.48 -9.95 17.49
N ALA A 469 -7.69 -9.63 17.95
CA ALA A 469 -8.16 -9.99 19.29
C ALA A 469 -8.55 -11.48 19.46
N GLY A 470 -8.48 -12.30 18.39
CA GLY A 470 -8.81 -13.73 18.44
C GLY A 470 -10.27 -14.07 18.11
N GLY A 471 -11.07 -13.09 17.68
CA GLY A 471 -12.47 -13.25 17.30
C GLY A 471 -13.45 -13.16 18.48
N PRO A 472 -14.75 -13.40 18.24
CA PRO A 472 -15.36 -13.71 16.94
C PRO A 472 -15.44 -12.49 16.02
N VAL A 473 -15.44 -12.72 14.71
CA VAL A 473 -15.79 -11.68 13.73
C VAL A 473 -17.31 -11.54 13.69
N THR A 474 -17.82 -10.31 13.80
CA THR A 474 -19.27 -10.04 13.86
C THR A 474 -19.80 -9.49 12.55
N ILE A 475 -20.78 -10.14 11.95
CA ILE A 475 -21.44 -9.73 10.71
C ILE A 475 -22.92 -9.49 10.98
N THR A 476 -23.52 -8.47 10.39
CA THR A 476 -24.93 -8.14 10.63
C THR A 476 -25.89 -9.17 10.00
N ASP A 477 -25.75 -9.46 8.71
CA ASP A 477 -26.53 -10.49 8.01
C ASP A 477 -25.65 -11.24 7.01
N ARG A 478 -25.89 -12.54 6.86
CA ARG A 478 -25.16 -13.44 5.96
C ARG A 478 -25.24 -13.02 4.49
N ARG A 479 -26.36 -12.43 4.07
CA ARG A 479 -26.65 -12.03 2.69
C ARG A 479 -26.17 -10.61 2.37
N MET A 480 -25.62 -9.89 3.35
CA MET A 480 -25.28 -8.48 3.16
C MET A 480 -24.15 -8.30 2.14
N THR A 481 -24.36 -7.38 1.19
CA THR A 481 -23.35 -7.00 0.21
C THR A 481 -23.07 -5.51 0.26
N ARG A 482 -21.85 -5.11 -0.11
CA ARG A 482 -21.46 -3.70 -0.26
C ARG A 482 -20.61 -3.51 -1.50
N TYR A 483 -20.71 -2.32 -2.08
CA TYR A 483 -19.76 -1.85 -3.08
C TYR A 483 -18.50 -1.37 -2.39
N PHE A 484 -17.33 -1.73 -2.92
CA PHE A 484 -16.05 -1.34 -2.34
C PHE A 484 -15.12 -0.79 -3.40
N MET A 485 -14.34 0.21 -3.00
CA MET A 485 -13.17 0.68 -3.72
C MET A 485 -12.05 1.05 -2.74
N THR A 486 -10.84 1.25 -3.24
CA THR A 486 -9.73 1.72 -2.39
C THR A 486 -9.85 3.22 -2.16
N VAL A 487 -9.22 3.73 -1.10
CA VAL A 487 -9.23 5.18 -0.81
C VAL A 487 -8.54 5.96 -1.93
N ALA A 488 -7.40 5.46 -2.42
CA ALA A 488 -6.66 6.09 -3.51
C ALA A 488 -7.48 6.16 -4.80
N GLU A 489 -8.13 5.06 -5.17
CA GLU A 489 -9.01 4.98 -6.35
C GLU A 489 -10.18 5.96 -6.24
N ALA A 490 -10.85 6.02 -5.09
CA ALA A 490 -11.97 6.95 -4.85
C ALA A 490 -11.52 8.40 -5.04
N VAL A 491 -10.37 8.76 -4.48
CA VAL A 491 -9.83 10.12 -4.53
C VAL A 491 -9.47 10.53 -5.96
N ASP A 492 -8.80 9.66 -6.71
CA ASP A 492 -8.43 9.96 -8.10
C ASP A 492 -9.66 10.14 -8.99
N LEU A 493 -10.68 9.29 -8.83
CA LEU A 493 -11.94 9.42 -9.56
C LEU A 493 -12.76 10.65 -9.12
N VAL A 494 -12.70 11.05 -7.85
CA VAL A 494 -13.30 12.31 -7.37
C VAL A 494 -12.65 13.52 -8.03
N ILE A 495 -11.32 13.56 -8.10
CA ILE A 495 -10.59 14.64 -8.75
C ILE A 495 -10.88 14.63 -10.26
N MET A 496 -10.97 13.45 -10.88
CA MET A 496 -11.34 13.32 -12.28
C MET A 496 -12.76 13.82 -12.57
N ALA A 497 -13.74 13.52 -11.71
CA ALA A 497 -15.09 14.07 -11.82
C ALA A 497 -15.10 15.60 -11.69
N ALA A 498 -14.25 16.16 -10.83
CA ALA A 498 -14.06 17.60 -10.73
C ALA A 498 -13.48 18.20 -12.02
N ALA A 499 -12.42 17.60 -12.55
CA ALA A 499 -11.78 18.03 -13.79
C ALA A 499 -12.77 18.03 -14.97
N ASP A 500 -13.57 16.97 -15.06
CA ASP A 500 -14.61 16.83 -16.07
C ASP A 500 -15.72 17.86 -15.92
N ALA A 501 -16.26 18.04 -14.71
CA ALA A 501 -17.29 19.05 -14.47
C ALA A 501 -16.83 20.47 -14.83
N GLN A 502 -15.54 20.78 -14.73
CA GLN A 502 -15.02 22.09 -15.11
C GLN A 502 -15.19 22.36 -16.63
N SER A 503 -15.13 21.33 -17.48
CA SER A 503 -15.21 21.49 -18.94
C SER A 503 -16.64 21.43 -19.49
N ARG A 504 -17.58 20.85 -18.74
CA ARG A 504 -18.97 20.67 -19.20
C ARG A 504 -19.85 21.89 -18.97
N ASN A 505 -20.75 22.13 -19.94
CA ASN A 505 -21.76 23.19 -19.92
C ASN A 505 -23.03 22.73 -20.67
N GLY A 506 -24.14 23.42 -20.44
CA GLY A 506 -25.39 23.17 -21.16
C GLY A 506 -26.05 21.85 -20.75
N LYS A 507 -26.54 21.07 -21.71
CA LYS A 507 -27.28 19.82 -21.45
C LYS A 507 -26.43 18.69 -20.90
N ASP A 508 -25.12 18.78 -21.06
CA ASP A 508 -24.15 17.83 -20.52
C ASP A 508 -23.58 18.30 -19.18
N ASP A 509 -24.20 19.30 -18.55
CA ASP A 509 -23.81 19.75 -17.23
C ASP A 509 -24.55 18.97 -16.14
N TYR A 510 -23.80 18.26 -15.30
CA TYR A 510 -24.36 17.40 -14.26
C TYR A 510 -23.99 17.93 -12.89
N ALA A 511 -24.98 18.06 -12.01
CA ALA A 511 -24.75 18.40 -10.61
C ALA A 511 -24.25 17.18 -9.79
N ILE A 512 -24.59 15.97 -10.21
CA ILE A 512 -24.25 14.74 -9.49
C ILE A 512 -23.51 13.79 -10.43
N TYR A 513 -22.34 13.35 -9.97
CA TYR A 513 -21.52 12.34 -10.60
C TYR A 513 -21.56 11.06 -9.77
N MET A 514 -21.48 9.91 -10.42
CA MET A 514 -21.49 8.60 -9.79
C MET A 514 -20.29 7.78 -10.27
N LEU A 515 -19.55 7.18 -9.34
CA LEU A 515 -18.43 6.32 -9.68
C LEU A 515 -18.89 4.89 -9.99
N ASP A 516 -18.24 4.26 -10.97
CA ASP A 516 -18.43 2.83 -11.25
C ASP A 516 -17.74 1.99 -10.17
N MET A 517 -18.54 1.44 -9.27
CA MET A 517 -18.04 0.60 -8.17
C MET A 517 -17.84 -0.86 -8.58
N GLY A 518 -18.12 -1.26 -9.82
CA GLY A 518 -18.09 -2.65 -10.24
C GLY A 518 -19.18 -3.49 -9.56
N LYS A 519 -18.87 -4.74 -9.23
CA LYS A 519 -19.83 -5.67 -8.62
C LYS A 519 -19.85 -5.54 -7.09
N PRO A 520 -21.03 -5.64 -6.44
CA PRO A 520 -21.10 -5.66 -4.99
C PRO A 520 -20.48 -6.95 -4.44
N VAL A 521 -19.77 -6.85 -3.32
CA VAL A 521 -19.06 -7.95 -2.68
C VAL A 521 -19.80 -8.38 -1.40
N PRO A 522 -20.02 -9.70 -1.17
CA PRO A 522 -20.57 -10.19 0.09
C PRO A 522 -19.65 -9.89 1.28
N ILE A 523 -20.20 -9.33 2.36
CA ILE A 523 -19.44 -9.01 3.58
C ILE A 523 -18.88 -10.29 4.23
N LEU A 524 -19.59 -11.41 4.10
CA LEU A 524 -19.11 -12.70 4.55
C LEU A 524 -17.81 -13.12 3.85
N GLU A 525 -17.75 -12.96 2.53
CA GLU A 525 -16.54 -13.31 1.77
C GLU A 525 -15.36 -12.43 2.14
N VAL A 526 -15.60 -11.14 2.41
CA VAL A 526 -14.57 -10.21 2.91
C VAL A 526 -14.03 -10.71 4.25
N ALA A 527 -14.90 -11.04 5.21
CA ALA A 527 -14.50 -11.55 6.52
C ALA A 527 -13.67 -12.85 6.40
N GLU A 528 -14.16 -13.82 5.64
CA GLU A 528 -13.46 -15.10 5.45
C GLU A 528 -12.10 -14.91 4.77
N THR A 529 -12.02 -14.02 3.79
CA THR A 529 -10.76 -13.71 3.09
C THR A 529 -9.78 -13.05 4.04
N MET A 530 -10.21 -12.08 4.85
CA MET A 530 -9.36 -11.46 5.87
C MET A 530 -8.87 -12.45 6.93
N ILE A 531 -9.70 -13.40 7.37
CA ILE A 531 -9.29 -14.46 8.31
C ILE A 531 -8.21 -15.36 7.69
N ARG A 532 -8.40 -15.81 6.44
CA ARG A 532 -7.39 -16.60 5.70
C ARG A 532 -6.10 -15.80 5.50
N MET A 533 -6.22 -14.51 5.20
CA MET A 533 -5.10 -13.57 5.10
C MET A 533 -4.44 -13.23 6.44
N ALA A 534 -4.99 -13.64 7.58
CA ALA A 534 -4.31 -13.62 8.87
C ALA A 534 -3.63 -14.96 9.20
N GLY A 535 -3.61 -15.92 8.27
CA GLY A 535 -3.09 -17.27 8.49
C GLY A 535 -3.97 -18.14 9.38
N LYS A 536 -5.26 -17.78 9.49
CA LYS A 536 -6.25 -18.47 10.33
C LYS A 536 -7.35 -19.09 9.46
N THR A 537 -8.02 -20.11 9.98
CA THR A 537 -9.09 -20.84 9.32
C THR A 537 -10.45 -20.29 9.77
N PRO A 538 -11.31 -19.78 8.85
CA PRO A 538 -12.66 -19.33 9.20
C PRO A 538 -13.46 -20.44 9.90
N TYR A 539 -14.24 -20.08 10.91
CA TYR A 539 -15.08 -20.96 11.74
C TYR A 539 -14.35 -21.98 12.63
N ALA A 540 -13.08 -22.28 12.35
CA ALA A 540 -12.25 -23.15 13.19
C ALA A 540 -11.38 -22.33 14.16
N ASP A 541 -10.53 -21.45 13.64
CA ASP A 541 -9.64 -20.61 14.45
C ASP A 541 -10.31 -19.30 14.87
N ILE A 542 -11.18 -18.75 14.01
CA ILE A 542 -11.97 -17.55 14.27
C ILE A 542 -13.44 -17.82 13.97
N PRO A 543 -14.32 -17.83 15.00
CA PRO A 543 -15.76 -17.93 14.79
C PRO A 543 -16.32 -16.67 14.12
N ILE A 544 -17.30 -16.84 13.24
CA ILE A 544 -18.11 -15.74 12.67
C ILE A 544 -19.50 -15.77 13.32
N ARG A 545 -19.94 -14.64 13.87
CA ARG A 545 -21.26 -14.51 14.52
C ARG A 545 -22.14 -13.52 13.77
N PHE A 546 -23.39 -13.91 13.54
CA PHE A 546 -24.40 -13.04 12.94
C PHE A 546 -25.15 -12.26 14.04
N THR A 547 -25.15 -10.93 13.96
CA THR A 547 -25.70 -10.05 15.02
C THR A 547 -27.07 -9.47 14.70
N GLY A 548 -27.58 -9.67 13.48
CA GLY A 548 -28.82 -9.06 13.00
C GLY A 548 -28.58 -7.70 12.33
N ILE A 549 -29.54 -7.32 11.48
CA ILE A 549 -29.54 -6.03 10.78
C ILE A 549 -29.89 -4.92 11.77
N ARG A 550 -29.11 -3.82 11.74
CA ARG A 550 -29.33 -2.66 12.60
C ARG A 550 -30.38 -1.71 12.02
N PRO A 551 -31.07 -0.90 12.84
CA PRO A 551 -32.00 0.11 12.35
C PRO A 551 -31.36 1.01 11.28
N GLY A 552 -32.09 1.23 10.18
CA GLY A 552 -31.66 2.08 9.06
C GLY A 552 -30.64 1.46 8.09
N GLU A 553 -30.12 0.26 8.38
CA GLU A 553 -29.13 -0.41 7.53
C GLU A 553 -29.78 -1.23 6.41
N LYS A 554 -29.29 -1.06 5.17
CA LYS A 554 -29.78 -1.81 4.00
C LYS A 554 -29.04 -3.14 3.85
N LEU A 555 -29.74 -4.16 3.34
CA LEU A 555 -29.10 -5.45 2.99
C LEU A 555 -28.18 -5.31 1.77
N HIS A 556 -28.66 -4.58 0.77
CA HIS A 556 -27.95 -4.25 -0.47
C HIS A 556 -28.06 -2.74 -0.70
N GLU A 557 -26.93 -2.09 -0.92
CA GLU A 557 -26.92 -0.68 -1.33
C GLU A 557 -27.21 -0.59 -2.83
N THR A 558 -27.76 0.55 -3.27
CA THR A 558 -27.97 0.89 -4.68
C THR A 558 -27.23 2.19 -5.00
N LEU A 559 -26.76 2.33 -6.24
CA LEU A 559 -26.05 3.55 -6.68
C LEU A 559 -26.93 4.51 -7.48
N GLN A 560 -28.11 4.05 -7.91
CA GLN A 560 -29.09 4.77 -8.69
C GLN A 560 -30.47 4.65 -8.02
N GLY A 561 -31.16 5.78 -7.86
CA GLY A 561 -32.54 5.82 -7.38
C GLY A 561 -33.55 5.60 -8.50
N ALA A 562 -34.81 5.32 -8.14
CA ALA A 562 -35.87 5.02 -9.11
C ALA A 562 -36.14 6.17 -10.11
N ASN A 563 -35.90 7.42 -9.70
CA ASN A 563 -36.17 8.63 -10.49
C ASN A 563 -34.89 9.25 -11.06
N GLU A 564 -33.81 8.49 -11.17
CA GLU A 564 -32.51 8.99 -11.64
C GLU A 564 -32.13 8.32 -12.96
N GLU A 565 -31.68 9.12 -13.94
CA GLU A 565 -31.15 8.63 -15.21
C GLU A 565 -29.61 8.63 -15.16
N ILE A 566 -29.00 7.46 -15.42
CA ILE A 566 -27.56 7.34 -15.57
C ILE A 566 -27.17 7.75 -16.99
N VAL A 567 -26.31 8.77 -17.09
CA VAL A 567 -25.71 9.19 -18.35
C VAL A 567 -24.25 8.75 -18.42
N THR A 568 -23.92 7.99 -19.46
CA THR A 568 -22.54 7.60 -19.72
C THR A 568 -21.76 8.78 -20.27
N LEU A 569 -20.60 9.04 -19.67
CA LEU A 569 -19.71 10.13 -20.05
C LEU A 569 -18.54 9.60 -20.88
N ASP A 570 -17.81 10.50 -21.56
CA ASP A 570 -16.55 10.20 -22.27
C ASP A 570 -15.34 10.04 -21.32
N ILE A 571 -15.61 9.70 -20.07
CA ILE A 571 -14.63 9.37 -19.03
C ILE A 571 -14.92 8.00 -18.47
N ALA A 572 -13.88 7.17 -18.40
CA ALA A 572 -13.98 5.83 -17.86
C ALA A 572 -14.42 5.87 -16.39
N LYS A 573 -15.33 4.95 -16.03
CA LYS A 573 -15.70 4.67 -14.64
C LYS A 573 -16.37 5.81 -13.87
N ILE A 574 -16.87 6.82 -14.59
CA ILE A 574 -17.62 7.94 -14.03
C ILE A 574 -18.87 8.15 -14.89
N PHE A 575 -20.00 8.31 -14.23
CA PHE A 575 -21.29 8.59 -14.85
C PHE A 575 -21.83 9.93 -14.37
N GLY A 576 -22.59 10.62 -15.22
CA GLY A 576 -23.44 11.72 -14.81
C GLY A 576 -24.81 11.20 -14.37
N LEU A 577 -25.43 11.85 -13.39
CA LEU A 577 -26.80 11.55 -13.00
C LEU A 577 -27.71 12.74 -13.31
N ARG A 578 -28.81 12.47 -14.01
CA ARG A 578 -29.93 13.41 -14.12
C ARG A 578 -31.02 13.01 -13.13
N THR A 579 -31.44 13.97 -12.34
CA THR A 579 -32.47 13.83 -11.30
C THR A 579 -33.24 15.14 -11.23
N ASP A 580 -34.46 15.08 -10.74
CA ASP A 580 -35.20 16.28 -10.36
C ASP A 580 -34.45 17.02 -9.26
N VAL A 581 -34.34 18.34 -9.43
CA VAL A 581 -33.69 19.26 -8.51
C VAL A 581 -34.75 20.14 -7.86
N VAL A 582 -34.72 20.18 -6.52
CA VAL A 582 -35.59 21.08 -5.77
C VAL A 582 -35.11 22.52 -5.95
N ALA A 583 -36.00 23.40 -6.38
CA ALA A 583 -35.70 24.81 -6.61
C ALA A 583 -35.21 25.50 -5.32
N TRP A 584 -34.28 26.44 -5.46
CA TRP A 584 -33.61 27.10 -4.31
C TRP A 584 -34.58 27.73 -3.29
N PRO A 585 -35.68 28.41 -3.69
CA PRO A 585 -36.63 28.95 -2.72
C PRO A 585 -37.29 27.87 -1.84
N ALA A 586 -37.56 26.68 -2.38
CA ALA A 586 -38.11 25.56 -1.64
C ALA A 586 -37.06 24.97 -0.68
N ILE A 587 -35.79 24.87 -1.10
CA ILE A 587 -34.67 24.52 -0.20
C ILE A 587 -34.60 25.50 0.97
N GLN A 588 -34.69 26.81 0.72
CA GLN A 588 -34.64 27.83 1.78
C GLN A 588 -35.80 27.72 2.77
N ALA A 589 -37.02 27.46 2.29
CA ALA A 589 -38.18 27.22 3.14
C ALA A 589 -38.00 25.97 4.01
N ALA A 590 -37.54 24.87 3.41
CA ALA A 590 -37.25 23.63 4.12
C ALA A 590 -36.15 23.81 5.17
N LEU A 591 -35.09 24.56 4.89
CA LEU A 591 -34.02 24.85 5.86
C LEU A 591 -34.56 25.64 7.07
N ALA A 592 -35.45 26.61 6.88
CA ALA A 592 -36.08 27.34 7.97
C ALA A 592 -36.98 26.43 8.82
N ALA A 593 -37.78 25.58 8.19
CA ALA A 593 -38.59 24.57 8.87
C ALA A 593 -37.72 23.57 9.65
N LEU A 594 -36.60 23.15 9.08
CA LEU A 594 -35.65 22.23 9.70
C LEU A 594 -34.99 22.85 10.95
N GLN A 595 -34.62 24.13 10.89
CA GLN A 595 -34.12 24.86 12.07
C GLN A 595 -35.16 24.93 13.18
N ALA A 596 -36.43 25.18 12.83
CA ALA A 596 -37.52 25.20 13.80
C ALA A 596 -37.73 23.80 14.44
N ALA A 597 -37.71 22.74 13.64
CA ALA A 597 -37.83 21.36 14.13
C ALA A 597 -36.68 20.97 15.06
N MET A 598 -35.43 21.32 14.72
CA MET A 598 -34.28 21.11 15.59
C MET A 598 -34.40 21.89 16.91
N LYS A 599 -34.80 23.17 16.86
CA LYS A 599 -35.00 23.98 18.07
C LYS A 599 -36.06 23.39 19.01
N ASN A 600 -37.09 22.77 18.45
CA ASN A 600 -38.16 22.10 19.20
C ASN A 600 -37.82 20.64 19.54
N GLN A 601 -36.64 20.13 19.16
CA GLN A 601 -36.21 18.74 19.32
C GLN A 601 -37.20 17.73 18.70
N ASP A 602 -37.89 18.12 17.63
CA ASP A 602 -38.88 17.28 16.95
C ASP A 602 -38.23 16.52 15.79
N LYS A 603 -37.75 15.30 16.10
CA LYS A 603 -37.14 14.40 15.11
C LYS A 603 -38.11 14.04 13.97
N ALA A 604 -39.40 13.85 14.27
CA ALA A 604 -40.36 13.41 13.26
C ALA A 604 -40.60 14.53 12.22
N SER A 605 -40.79 15.76 12.69
CA SER A 605 -40.91 16.93 11.81
C SER A 605 -39.62 17.18 11.02
N ALA A 606 -38.44 17.06 11.65
CA ALA A 606 -37.17 17.22 10.95
C ALA A 606 -36.99 16.20 9.81
N LEU A 607 -37.33 14.93 10.05
CA LEU A 607 -37.27 13.88 9.03
C LEU A 607 -38.32 14.07 7.95
N ALA A 608 -39.51 14.56 8.27
CA ALA A 608 -40.56 14.86 7.29
C ALA A 608 -40.11 15.96 6.31
N VAL A 609 -39.53 17.05 6.84
CA VAL A 609 -38.96 18.14 6.02
C VAL A 609 -37.85 17.63 5.10
N LEU A 610 -36.94 16.79 5.62
CA LEU A 610 -35.87 16.22 4.81
C LEU A 610 -36.40 15.22 3.76
N ALA A 611 -37.50 14.51 4.04
CA ALA A 611 -38.14 13.60 3.10
C ALA A 611 -38.84 14.35 1.95
N GLU A 612 -39.40 15.52 2.21
CA GLU A 612 -39.97 16.40 1.18
C GLU A 612 -38.89 16.86 0.19
N LEU A 613 -37.67 17.15 0.66
CA LEU A 613 -36.53 17.44 -0.20
C LEU A 613 -36.10 16.27 -1.09
N HIS A 614 -36.48 15.03 -0.73
CA HIS A 614 -36.18 13.85 -1.54
C HIS A 614 -37.27 13.53 -2.57
N ARG A 615 -38.53 13.85 -2.26
CA ARG A 615 -39.69 13.65 -3.14
C ARG A 615 -40.21 15.01 -3.59
N PRO A 616 -39.65 15.62 -4.66
CA PRO A 616 -40.32 16.76 -5.26
C PRO A 616 -41.73 16.31 -5.65
N GLU A 617 -42.74 17.07 -5.21
CA GLU A 617 -44.14 16.78 -5.49
C GLU A 617 -44.30 16.43 -6.97
N THR A 618 -44.77 15.22 -7.26
CA THR A 618 -45.39 14.93 -8.54
C THR A 618 -46.45 16.00 -8.76
N SER A 619 -46.28 16.83 -9.79
CA SER A 619 -47.34 17.73 -10.24
C SER A 619 -48.65 16.96 -10.27
N ALA A 620 -49.67 17.54 -9.64
CA ALA A 620 -50.98 16.96 -9.38
C ALA A 620 -51.49 16.05 -10.51
N PRO A 621 -52.22 14.94 -10.19
CA PRO A 621 -52.79 14.09 -11.22
C PRO A 621 -53.65 14.96 -12.13
N ASP A 622 -53.30 14.96 -13.41
CA ASP A 622 -53.96 15.70 -14.46
C ASP A 622 -55.43 15.25 -14.49
N THR A 623 -56.30 15.99 -13.79
CA THR A 623 -57.74 15.88 -13.95
C THR A 623 -58.09 16.40 -15.34
N ARG A 624 -57.91 15.56 -16.35
CA ARG A 624 -58.56 15.67 -17.67
C ARG A 624 -58.58 14.33 -18.40
N GLN A 625 -59.80 13.80 -18.47
CA GLN A 625 -60.35 12.88 -19.47
C GLN A 625 -60.11 11.37 -19.25
N GLU A 626 -60.87 10.83 -18.31
CA GLU A 626 -61.65 9.62 -18.61
C GLU A 626 -62.53 9.87 -19.85
N THR A 627 -62.11 9.39 -21.01
CA THR A 627 -63.00 8.85 -22.06
C THR A 627 -62.13 8.16 -23.11
N GLY A 628 -62.18 6.83 -23.21
CA GLY A 628 -61.54 6.15 -24.34
C GLY A 628 -61.27 4.65 -24.16
N SER A 629 -62.35 3.85 -24.17
CA SER A 629 -62.43 2.45 -24.60
C SER A 629 -61.22 1.51 -24.42
N ARG A 630 -61.44 0.51 -23.57
CA ARG A 630 -60.79 -0.81 -23.60
C ARG A 630 -60.70 -1.35 -25.04
N THR A 631 -59.52 -1.80 -25.44
CA THR A 631 -59.40 -2.95 -26.34
C THR A 631 -58.23 -3.82 -25.89
N VAL A 632 -58.59 -5.02 -25.48
CA VAL A 632 -57.72 -6.15 -25.17
C VAL A 632 -57.09 -6.65 -26.48
N GLY A 633 -55.78 -6.84 -26.50
CA GLY A 633 -55.07 -7.48 -27.60
C GLY A 633 -53.90 -8.31 -27.06
N GLN A 634 -54.16 -9.60 -26.85
CA GLN A 634 -53.14 -10.63 -26.69
C GLN A 634 -52.47 -10.96 -28.03
N ALA A 635 -51.24 -11.46 -27.90
CA ALA A 635 -50.50 -12.37 -28.79
C ALA A 635 -49.58 -11.76 -29.87
N GLY A 636 -48.33 -12.25 -29.84
CA GLY A 636 -47.23 -11.99 -30.75
C GLY A 636 -45.91 -12.37 -30.09
#